data_AF-A0A3M7NRG0-F1
#
_entry.id   AF-A0A3M7NRG0-F1
#
_cell.length_a   1.000
_cell.length_b   1.000
_cell.length_c   1.000
_cell.angle_alpha   90.00
_cell.angle_beta   90.00
_cell.angle_gamma   90.00
#
_symmetry.space_group_name_H-M   'P 1'
#
loop_
_entity.id
_entity.type
_entity.pdbx_description
1 polymer ?
#
loop_
_entity_poly.entity_id
_entity_poly.type
_entity_poly.pdbx_seq_one_letter_code
_entity_poly.pdbx_strand_id
1 'polypeptide(L)'
;MRSAAIRPAPANKELIWPPLTTCSFRNGNTCPPSRLAPSFSTRAVSVAPSTFASTWTIGAEPRTEATGSSAYISISIAIVAMGLLSNFARTIKGDPSKLRWMPPYLSLLCMLGGIVWILLLPLQQYSRQTYISENALLPGQVHTYFTGSDQNIFRAYRHEVARVIVAPWTHDENGTRIDLPVQATDEQRGDKFIQLFRNAGLKVGRQAYRYWSSGNKYEGENIYGVLHAPRGDGTEAIVLLAPIRNIKDEVNLHGITLLFSLAKYMKRWSLWSKDIIFVITPDTAAGPQAWVDAYHSQHDPRSVDGLPLKSGALQGVVCLDYAMHGRFEHLLISYDGINGQLPNLDLFNTAVTISSGQMGIDTRIQDQPSSSSQDRQHAWSERVLTMARGMASQALGHATGAHSVFMPYHIDAITLTAIGDGWQDEMAFGRTVESICRSLNNLLEKLHQSFFFYLLMESNRFVSIGTYLPSAMAIAAGYTVIAIYLWIMSGYQVSKKHQETTRPETNGHVPKQSPVDNNQDKKSTGLAAIQFVAIDRNLTLPIALLTGLNLVSVLPIFVLARLHHSVLAESVGFAAFWSLVFPVGLATLLAELPTVNTKIAIFSRPTADQFVAIKSLSLLLLGLFLTVLATLNFSLSMFLGLACAPLAFVDRSPVPLELALVC
;
A
#
# COMPACT_ATOMS: atom_id res chain seq x y z
N MET A 1 -64.60 22.04 -47.70
CA MET A 1 -65.77 21.13 -47.65
C MET A 1 -65.61 20.21 -46.45
N ARG A 2 -66.60 20.24 -45.53
CA ARG A 2 -66.93 19.34 -44.38
C ARG A 2 -65.79 19.07 -43.36
N SER A 3 -65.71 19.69 -42.17
CA SER A 3 -66.62 19.81 -41.01
C SER A 3 -66.99 18.47 -40.34
N ALA A 4 -66.42 18.22 -39.16
CA ALA A 4 -67.18 17.98 -37.93
C ALA A 4 -66.26 18.08 -36.69
N ALA A 5 -66.64 18.95 -35.75
CA ALA A 5 -66.17 18.99 -34.37
C ALA A 5 -67.27 18.39 -33.47
N ILE A 6 -66.94 17.89 -32.27
CA ILE A 6 -67.68 18.09 -30.99
C ILE A 6 -66.83 17.58 -29.79
N ARG A 7 -67.11 18.18 -28.63
CA ARG A 7 -66.38 18.38 -27.36
C ARG A 7 -66.62 17.28 -26.25
N PRO A 8 -66.13 17.42 -24.98
CA PRO A 8 -65.53 16.35 -24.13
C PRO A 8 -66.25 15.93 -22.81
N ALA A 9 -65.62 14.99 -22.07
CA ALA A 9 -65.66 14.63 -20.60
C ALA A 9 -66.98 14.01 -20.03
N PRO A 10 -67.01 13.15 -18.95
CA PRO A 10 -66.27 13.27 -17.67
C PRO A 10 -65.88 11.97 -16.84
N ALA A 11 -65.06 12.20 -15.80
CA ALA A 11 -65.01 11.70 -14.39
C ALA A 11 -65.15 10.21 -13.91
N ASN A 12 -64.24 9.89 -12.95
CA ASN A 12 -64.34 9.10 -11.69
C ASN A 12 -64.22 7.55 -11.62
N LYS A 13 -63.17 7.08 -10.92
CA LYS A 13 -63.13 6.29 -9.63
C LYS A 13 -61.74 5.61 -9.47
N GLU A 14 -60.81 6.08 -8.64
CA GLU A 14 -60.61 5.95 -7.16
C GLU A 14 -60.04 4.62 -6.63
N LEU A 15 -58.86 4.71 -5.96
CA LEU A 15 -58.39 3.98 -4.74
C LEU A 15 -56.92 4.39 -4.48
N ILE A 16 -56.64 5.57 -3.89
CA ILE A 16 -56.51 5.91 -2.45
C ILE A 16 -55.36 5.17 -1.72
N TRP A 17 -54.27 5.91 -1.47
CA TRP A 17 -53.33 5.70 -0.35
C TRP A 17 -53.50 6.90 0.63
N PRO A 18 -53.57 6.68 1.97
CA PRO A 18 -53.76 7.78 2.91
C PRO A 18 -52.43 8.42 3.36
N PRO A 19 -52.43 9.71 3.73
CA PRO A 19 -51.30 10.41 4.33
C PRO A 19 -51.31 10.37 5.87
N LEU A 20 -50.13 10.59 6.44
CA LEU A 20 -49.85 10.76 7.87
C LEU A 20 -50.35 12.13 8.38
N THR A 21 -51.17 12.15 9.44
CA THR A 21 -51.22 13.25 10.44
C THR A 21 -51.71 12.78 11.81
N THR A 22 -50.87 13.03 12.80
CA THR A 22 -51.09 13.44 14.21
C THR A 22 -52.51 13.60 14.78
N CYS A 23 -52.73 13.06 16.00
CA CYS A 23 -53.43 13.70 17.15
C CYS A 23 -53.35 12.75 18.38
N SER A 24 -52.65 13.11 19.46
CA SER A 24 -53.18 13.79 20.66
C SER A 24 -54.28 13.03 21.41
N PHE A 25 -53.96 12.47 22.58
CA PHE A 25 -54.91 12.40 23.71
C PHE A 25 -54.20 12.59 25.05
N ARG A 26 -54.87 13.36 25.90
CA ARG A 26 -54.46 13.91 27.22
C ARG A 26 -55.40 13.34 28.29
N ASN A 27 -54.96 13.44 29.55
CA ASN A 27 -55.63 13.20 30.86
C ASN A 27 -55.36 11.80 31.43
N GLY A 28 -54.89 11.60 32.67
CA GLY A 28 -54.73 12.49 33.84
C GLY A 28 -55.21 11.74 35.09
N ASN A 29 -54.46 11.87 36.21
CA ASN A 29 -54.63 11.26 37.57
C ASN A 29 -53.81 9.96 37.76
N THR A 30 -52.94 9.76 38.75
CA THR A 30 -52.69 10.35 40.08
C THR A 30 -51.24 10.02 40.53
N CYS A 31 -50.70 10.77 41.50
CA CYS A 31 -49.31 10.74 42.00
C CYS A 31 -49.25 10.14 43.45
N PRO A 32 -48.11 10.16 44.18
CA PRO A 32 -47.01 9.18 44.41
C PRO A 32 -47.12 8.54 45.85
N PRO A 33 -46.09 8.15 46.67
CA PRO A 33 -44.62 8.05 46.56
C PRO A 33 -43.98 6.77 47.19
N SER A 34 -42.66 6.58 47.05
CA SER A 34 -41.70 6.42 48.17
C SER A 34 -40.30 5.98 47.74
N ARG A 35 -39.31 6.62 48.36
CA ARG A 35 -37.86 6.41 48.27
C ARG A 35 -37.47 5.10 48.95
N LEU A 36 -36.40 4.46 48.47
CA LEU A 36 -35.23 4.02 49.26
C LEU A 36 -34.22 3.31 48.35
N ALA A 37 -33.02 3.88 48.22
CA ALA A 37 -31.83 3.12 47.83
C ALA A 37 -31.38 2.27 49.03
N PRO A 38 -30.71 1.12 48.83
CA PRO A 38 -29.25 1.17 48.84
C PRO A 38 -28.54 0.16 47.91
N SER A 39 -27.23 0.28 47.96
CA SER A 39 -26.13 -0.27 47.17
C SER A 39 -25.68 -1.72 47.46
N PHE A 40 -24.85 -2.24 46.53
CA PHE A 40 -23.82 -3.29 46.61
C PHE A 40 -24.21 -4.78 46.62
N SER A 41 -23.85 -5.51 45.55
CA SER A 41 -22.74 -6.50 45.57
C SER A 41 -22.63 -7.30 44.26
N THR A 42 -21.38 -7.39 43.80
CA THR A 42 -20.75 -8.30 42.83
C THR A 42 -21.36 -9.70 42.63
N ARG A 43 -21.50 -10.12 41.36
CA ARG A 43 -21.06 -11.45 40.89
C ARG A 43 -20.80 -11.46 39.38
N ALA A 44 -19.58 -11.85 39.03
CA ALA A 44 -19.11 -12.12 37.69
C ALA A 44 -19.78 -13.39 37.12
N VAL A 45 -20.11 -13.36 35.83
CA VAL A 45 -20.38 -14.55 35.02
C VAL A 45 -19.54 -14.45 33.76
N SER A 46 -18.66 -15.43 33.60
CA SER A 46 -17.78 -15.64 32.45
C SER A 46 -18.58 -15.96 31.19
N VAL A 47 -18.23 -15.30 30.08
CA VAL A 47 -18.65 -15.73 28.73
C VAL A 47 -17.38 -16.05 27.95
N ALA A 48 -17.26 -17.32 27.56
CA ALA A 48 -16.20 -17.85 26.71
C ALA A 48 -16.31 -17.28 25.28
N PRO A 49 -15.18 -17.03 24.57
CA PRO A 49 -15.23 -16.56 23.20
C PRO A 49 -15.45 -17.74 22.24
N SER A 50 -16.55 -17.65 21.48
CA SER A 50 -16.85 -18.53 20.35
C SER A 50 -15.98 -18.19 19.15
N THR A 51 -15.47 -19.23 18.51
CA THR A 51 -14.77 -19.23 17.21
C THR A 51 -15.72 -18.77 16.10
N PHE A 52 -15.50 -17.57 15.56
CA PHE A 52 -16.12 -17.12 14.32
C PHE A 52 -15.26 -17.58 13.14
N ALA A 53 -15.75 -18.58 12.42
CA ALA A 53 -15.31 -18.91 11.07
C ALA A 53 -16.11 -18.03 10.08
N SER A 54 -15.45 -17.13 9.37
CA SER A 54 -16.04 -16.38 8.26
C SER A 54 -15.61 -17.02 6.93
N THR A 55 -16.45 -17.92 6.42
CA THR A 55 -16.45 -18.34 5.01
C THR A 55 -16.98 -17.19 4.16
N TRP A 56 -16.10 -16.55 3.38
CA TRP A 56 -16.51 -15.72 2.25
C TRP A 56 -16.59 -16.62 1.00
N THR A 57 -17.79 -16.78 0.49
CA THR A 57 -18.09 -17.47 -0.77
C THR A 57 -17.71 -16.57 -1.95
N ILE A 58 -16.63 -16.92 -2.66
CA ILE A 58 -16.32 -16.36 -3.98
C ILE A 58 -17.19 -17.11 -4.99
N GLY A 59 -18.17 -16.40 -5.56
CA GLY A 59 -18.93 -16.85 -6.72
C GLY A 59 -18.11 -16.65 -7.98
N ALA A 60 -17.51 -17.73 -8.47
CA ALA A 60 -17.10 -17.86 -9.86
C ALA A 60 -17.41 -19.31 -10.24
N GLU A 61 -18.42 -19.52 -11.10
CA GLU A 61 -18.62 -20.80 -11.76
C GLU A 61 -17.36 -21.13 -12.59
N PRO A 62 -16.67 -22.25 -12.33
CA PRO A 62 -15.64 -22.72 -13.23
C PRO A 62 -16.31 -23.55 -14.34
N ARG A 63 -16.14 -23.12 -15.59
CA ARG A 63 -16.25 -24.07 -16.71
C ARG A 63 -15.19 -25.14 -16.50
N THR A 64 -15.68 -26.37 -16.48
CA THR A 64 -14.98 -27.63 -16.28
C THR A 64 -13.86 -27.82 -17.29
N GLU A 65 -12.63 -27.93 -16.81
CA GLU A 65 -11.74 -29.09 -16.97
C GLU A 65 -10.33 -28.73 -16.43
N ALA A 66 -9.75 -29.63 -15.63
CA ALA A 66 -8.37 -29.61 -15.08
C ALA A 66 -8.05 -28.89 -13.74
N THR A 67 -8.99 -28.75 -12.78
CA THR A 67 -8.70 -28.18 -11.43
C THR A 67 -8.73 -29.17 -10.27
N GLY A 68 -8.85 -30.48 -10.53
CA GLY A 68 -8.86 -31.52 -9.48
C GLY A 68 -7.49 -31.85 -8.86
N SER A 69 -6.37 -31.54 -9.53
CA SER A 69 -5.04 -31.93 -9.03
C SER A 69 -4.44 -30.91 -8.05
N SER A 70 -4.58 -29.61 -8.33
CA SER A 70 -3.90 -28.56 -7.54
C SER A 70 -4.47 -28.37 -6.13
N ALA A 71 -5.79 -28.52 -5.94
CA ALA A 71 -6.42 -28.36 -4.62
C ALA A 71 -6.12 -29.53 -3.69
N TYR A 72 -6.10 -30.76 -4.23
CA TYR A 72 -5.68 -31.95 -3.50
C TYR A 72 -4.20 -31.88 -3.13
N ILE A 73 -3.33 -31.38 -4.02
CA ILE A 73 -1.91 -31.17 -3.71
C ILE A 73 -1.73 -30.15 -2.57
N SER A 74 -2.44 -29.03 -2.58
CA SER A 74 -2.33 -28.01 -1.50
C SER A 74 -2.82 -28.52 -0.14
N ILE A 75 -3.94 -29.25 -0.11
CA ILE A 75 -4.48 -29.84 1.12
C ILE A 75 -3.58 -30.99 1.61
N SER A 76 -3.09 -31.83 0.71
CA SER A 76 -2.12 -32.88 1.03
C SER A 76 -0.80 -32.31 1.54
N ILE A 77 -0.28 -31.21 0.97
CA ILE A 77 0.92 -30.52 1.48
C ILE A 77 0.67 -29.94 2.87
N ALA A 78 -0.50 -29.36 3.14
CA ALA A 78 -0.83 -28.82 4.46
C ALA A 78 -0.99 -29.92 5.53
N ILE A 79 -1.62 -31.05 5.19
CA ILE A 79 -1.78 -32.20 6.10
C ILE A 79 -0.43 -32.90 6.32
N VAL A 80 0.39 -33.05 5.27
CA VAL A 80 1.75 -33.59 5.38
C VAL A 80 2.66 -32.64 6.16
N ALA A 81 2.53 -31.32 5.99
CA ALA A 81 3.25 -30.32 6.77
C ALA A 81 2.83 -30.33 8.25
N MET A 82 1.54 -30.46 8.57
CA MET A 82 1.08 -30.64 9.96
C MET A 82 1.50 -31.99 10.56
N GLY A 83 1.50 -33.06 9.76
CA GLY A 83 2.01 -34.38 10.15
C GLY A 83 3.52 -34.36 10.40
N LEU A 84 4.29 -33.68 9.56
CA LEU A 84 5.72 -33.46 9.71
C LEU A 84 6.02 -32.55 10.90
N LEU A 85 5.27 -31.46 11.11
CA LEU A 85 5.42 -30.56 12.26
C LEU A 85 5.08 -31.25 13.59
N SER A 86 4.04 -32.08 13.62
CA SER A 86 3.65 -32.82 14.83
C SER A 86 4.61 -33.99 15.14
N ASN A 87 5.11 -34.68 14.12
CA ASN A 87 6.17 -35.66 14.28
C ASN A 87 7.48 -34.99 14.69
N PHE A 88 7.86 -33.87 14.06
CA PHE A 88 9.02 -33.07 14.43
C PHE A 88 8.91 -32.56 15.87
N ALA A 89 7.75 -32.05 16.31
CA ALA A 89 7.51 -31.64 17.69
C ALA A 89 7.59 -32.81 18.71
N ARG A 90 7.20 -34.02 18.32
CA ARG A 90 7.38 -35.24 19.14
C ARG A 90 8.83 -35.71 19.17
N THR A 91 9.55 -35.63 18.06
CA THR A 91 10.99 -35.95 17.99
C THR A 91 11.82 -34.93 18.77
N ILE A 92 11.43 -33.65 18.77
CA ILE A 92 12.02 -32.56 19.57
C ILE A 92 11.93 -32.84 21.08
N LYS A 93 10.83 -33.44 21.56
CA LYS A 93 10.68 -33.81 22.97
C LYS A 93 11.60 -34.97 23.39
N GLY A 94 12.08 -35.77 22.44
CA GLY A 94 12.86 -36.98 22.70
C GLY A 94 14.38 -36.77 22.69
N ASP A 95 14.91 -35.85 21.85
CA ASP A 95 16.36 -35.74 21.64
C ASP A 95 16.81 -34.30 21.23
N PRO A 96 17.10 -33.40 22.19
CA PRO A 96 17.36 -31.97 21.92
C PRO A 96 18.71 -31.69 21.25
N SER A 97 19.57 -32.71 21.15
CA SER A 97 20.93 -32.62 20.61
C SER A 97 20.96 -32.32 19.10
N LYS A 98 20.01 -32.87 18.32
CA LYS A 98 19.91 -32.68 16.86
C LYS A 98 19.26 -31.35 16.45
N LEU A 99 18.59 -30.67 17.38
CA LEU A 99 17.85 -29.43 17.12
C LEU A 99 18.75 -28.18 17.11
N ARG A 100 19.98 -28.27 17.61
CA ARG A 100 20.86 -27.10 17.77
C ARG A 100 21.40 -26.55 16.45
N TRP A 101 21.61 -27.41 15.44
CA TRP A 101 22.25 -27.00 14.19
C TRP A 101 21.23 -26.60 13.11
N MET A 102 20.17 -27.36 12.90
CA MET A 102 19.29 -27.21 11.72
C MET A 102 18.47 -25.90 11.62
N PRO A 103 17.84 -25.39 12.69
CA PRO A 103 16.91 -24.24 12.60
C PRO A 103 17.52 -22.90 12.14
N PRO A 104 18.73 -22.47 12.58
CA PRO A 104 19.32 -21.24 12.05
C PRO A 104 19.65 -21.35 10.55
N TYR A 105 20.13 -22.50 10.07
CA TYR A 105 20.33 -22.70 8.62
C TYR A 105 19.01 -22.73 7.86
N LEU A 106 17.96 -23.32 8.42
CA LEU A 106 16.63 -23.32 7.81
C LEU A 106 16.05 -21.89 7.71
N SER A 107 16.20 -21.10 8.77
CA SER A 107 15.81 -19.68 8.79
C SER A 107 16.56 -18.88 7.72
N LEU A 108 17.89 -19.07 7.65
CA LEU A 108 18.73 -18.45 6.62
C LEU A 108 18.30 -18.87 5.21
N LEU A 109 18.02 -20.15 5.00
CA LEU A 109 17.55 -20.68 3.71
C LEU A 109 16.20 -20.09 3.31
N CYS A 110 15.27 -19.90 4.26
CA CYS A 110 14.00 -19.22 3.99
C CYS A 110 14.21 -17.76 3.58
N MET A 111 15.08 -17.02 4.28
CA MET A 111 15.37 -15.62 3.96
C MET A 111 16.08 -15.48 2.60
N LEU A 112 17.12 -16.29 2.35
CA LEU A 112 17.81 -16.32 1.07
C LEU A 112 16.88 -16.78 -0.05
N GLY A 113 16.01 -17.76 0.22
CA GLY A 113 14.98 -18.23 -0.71
C GLY A 113 14.03 -17.12 -1.12
N GLY A 114 13.60 -16.27 -0.17
CA GLY A 114 12.78 -15.09 -0.47
C GLY A 114 13.50 -14.05 -1.34
N ILE A 115 14.80 -13.79 -1.08
CA ILE A 115 15.63 -12.88 -1.88
C ILE A 115 15.84 -13.44 -3.30
N VAL A 116 16.17 -14.72 -3.41
CA VAL A 116 16.34 -15.37 -4.72
C VAL A 116 15.01 -15.33 -5.49
N TRP A 117 13.89 -15.59 -4.81
CA TRP A 117 12.57 -15.55 -5.43
C TRP A 117 12.28 -14.19 -6.07
N ILE A 118 12.54 -13.08 -5.37
CA ILE A 118 12.27 -11.74 -5.92
C ILE A 118 13.16 -11.41 -7.12
N LEU A 119 14.42 -11.86 -7.10
CA LEU A 119 15.36 -11.69 -8.21
C LEU A 119 15.01 -12.56 -9.44
N LEU A 120 14.24 -13.63 -9.25
CA LEU A 120 13.73 -14.49 -10.33
C LEU A 120 12.48 -13.91 -11.01
N LEU A 121 11.67 -13.09 -10.33
CA LEU A 121 10.44 -12.52 -10.90
C LEU A 121 10.63 -11.73 -12.22
N PRO A 122 11.70 -10.92 -12.42
CA PRO A 122 11.98 -10.26 -13.68
C PRO A 122 12.25 -11.15 -14.90
N LEU A 123 12.43 -12.46 -14.69
CA LEU A 123 12.60 -13.38 -15.80
C LEU A 123 11.30 -13.51 -16.58
N GLN A 124 11.42 -13.64 -17.91
CA GLN A 124 10.27 -13.71 -18.83
C GLN A 124 9.33 -14.89 -18.56
N GLN A 125 9.83 -15.95 -17.90
CA GLN A 125 9.06 -17.14 -17.55
C GLN A 125 8.09 -16.89 -16.39
N TYR A 126 8.41 -15.94 -15.49
CA TYR A 126 7.61 -15.63 -14.31
C TYR A 126 6.82 -14.33 -14.44
N SER A 127 7.25 -13.41 -15.30
CA SER A 127 6.48 -12.21 -15.69
C SER A 127 5.44 -12.51 -16.78
N ARG A 128 4.23 -12.00 -16.63
CA ARG A 128 3.17 -12.08 -17.66
C ARG A 128 3.14 -10.82 -18.50
N GLN A 129 2.76 -10.95 -19.77
CA GLN A 129 2.41 -9.78 -20.57
C GLN A 129 1.13 -9.15 -20.03
N THR A 130 1.06 -7.84 -20.07
CA THR A 130 -0.15 -7.10 -19.73
C THR A 130 -1.25 -7.43 -20.74
N TYR A 131 -2.46 -7.58 -20.25
CA TYR A 131 -3.67 -7.81 -21.02
C TYR A 131 -4.81 -7.04 -20.39
N ILE A 132 -5.88 -6.81 -21.13
CA ILE A 132 -7.05 -6.13 -20.60
C ILE A 132 -8.10 -7.19 -20.27
N SER A 133 -8.50 -7.22 -19.00
CA SER A 133 -9.47 -8.21 -18.53
C SER A 133 -10.90 -7.77 -18.83
N GLU A 134 -11.16 -6.47 -18.78
CA GLU A 134 -12.46 -5.85 -19.02
C GLU A 134 -12.74 -5.69 -20.51
N ASN A 135 -13.70 -6.46 -21.02
CA ASN A 135 -14.04 -6.44 -22.44
C ASN A 135 -14.65 -5.11 -22.89
N ALA A 136 -15.29 -4.36 -21.98
CA ALA A 136 -15.93 -3.09 -22.31
C ALA A 136 -14.93 -1.95 -22.62
N LEU A 137 -13.67 -2.05 -22.18
CA LEU A 137 -12.69 -0.97 -22.35
C LEU A 137 -12.29 -0.74 -23.81
N LEU A 138 -12.23 -1.81 -24.61
CA LEU A 138 -11.98 -1.76 -26.06
C LEU A 138 -10.93 -0.70 -26.47
N PRO A 139 -9.70 -0.76 -25.91
CA PRO A 139 -8.68 0.27 -26.09
C PRO A 139 -8.36 0.50 -27.57
N GLY A 140 -8.28 1.75 -27.97
CA GLY A 140 -7.79 2.14 -29.30
C GLY A 140 -8.60 1.63 -30.48
N GLN A 141 -9.82 1.12 -30.27
CA GLN A 141 -10.70 0.67 -31.36
C GLN A 141 -11.32 1.83 -32.14
N VAL A 142 -11.33 3.04 -31.58
CA VAL A 142 -11.98 4.19 -32.20
C VAL A 142 -10.95 5.23 -32.63
N HIS A 143 -11.08 5.71 -33.86
CA HIS A 143 -10.29 6.83 -34.37
C HIS A 143 -10.59 8.11 -33.58
N THR A 144 -9.50 8.78 -33.19
CA THR A 144 -9.51 10.10 -32.57
C THR A 144 -9.39 11.17 -33.65
N TYR A 145 -10.12 12.26 -33.48
CA TYR A 145 -10.19 13.34 -34.47
C TYR A 145 -9.63 14.66 -33.95
N PHE A 146 -9.03 14.65 -32.75
CA PHE A 146 -8.32 15.79 -32.20
C PHE A 146 -7.03 16.08 -32.99
N THR A 147 -7.14 16.87 -34.05
CA THR A 147 -6.02 17.19 -34.94
C THR A 147 -6.24 18.49 -35.74
N GLY A 148 -5.22 18.96 -36.45
CA GLY A 148 -5.29 20.02 -37.45
C GLY A 148 -5.84 21.34 -36.91
N SER A 149 -7.11 21.63 -37.16
CA SER A 149 -7.76 22.88 -36.72
C SER A 149 -7.75 23.07 -35.21
N ASP A 150 -7.76 21.98 -34.44
CA ASP A 150 -7.74 22.05 -32.98
C ASP A 150 -6.40 22.51 -32.44
N GLN A 151 -5.31 22.34 -33.21
CA GLN A 151 -4.01 22.90 -32.85
C GLN A 151 -4.03 24.43 -32.81
N ASN A 152 -4.81 25.07 -33.70
CA ASN A 152 -4.97 26.53 -33.67
C ASN A 152 -5.76 27.00 -32.45
N ILE A 153 -6.78 26.22 -32.05
CA ILE A 153 -7.55 26.48 -30.83
C ILE A 153 -6.66 26.32 -29.60
N PHE A 154 -5.84 25.27 -29.56
CA PHE A 154 -4.86 25.04 -28.50
C PHE A 154 -3.87 26.22 -28.40
N ARG A 155 -3.29 26.68 -29.52
CA ARG A 155 -2.38 27.84 -29.52
C ARG A 155 -3.05 29.12 -29.01
N ALA A 156 -4.31 29.35 -29.37
CA ALA A 156 -5.07 30.48 -28.86
C ALA A 156 -5.29 30.40 -27.34
N TYR A 157 -5.69 29.22 -26.83
CA TYR A 157 -5.79 29.01 -25.39
C TYR A 157 -4.44 29.14 -24.68
N ARG A 158 -3.35 28.64 -25.28
CA ARG A 158 -2.00 28.75 -24.72
C ARG A 158 -1.66 30.21 -24.44
N HIS A 159 -1.93 31.09 -25.41
CA HIS A 159 -1.65 32.51 -25.26
C HIS A 159 -2.51 33.17 -24.17
N GLU A 160 -3.79 32.80 -24.05
CA GLU A 160 -4.67 33.30 -22.99
C GLU A 160 -4.30 32.78 -21.59
N VAL A 161 -3.88 31.52 -21.48
CA VAL A 161 -3.47 30.89 -20.22
C VAL A 161 -2.08 31.38 -19.78
N ALA A 162 -1.15 31.54 -20.73
CA ALA A 162 0.20 32.04 -20.44
C ALA A 162 0.19 33.41 -19.77
N ARG A 163 -0.75 34.29 -20.13
CA ARG A 163 -0.96 35.61 -19.51
C ARG A 163 -1.23 35.60 -18.00
N VAL A 164 -1.54 34.44 -17.45
CA VAL A 164 -2.11 34.30 -16.11
C VAL A 164 -1.29 33.35 -15.23
N ILE A 165 -0.59 32.41 -15.86
CA ILE A 165 0.21 31.41 -15.15
C ILE A 165 1.71 31.71 -15.23
N VAL A 166 2.19 32.29 -16.33
CA VAL A 166 3.63 32.47 -16.56
C VAL A 166 4.10 33.82 -16.02
N ALA A 167 5.30 33.85 -15.44
CA ALA A 167 5.90 35.08 -14.93
C ALA A 167 6.19 36.08 -16.06
N PRO A 168 6.18 37.41 -15.80
CA PRO A 168 6.20 38.45 -16.83
C PRO A 168 7.40 38.47 -17.80
N TRP A 169 8.42 37.64 -17.57
CA TRP A 169 9.76 37.75 -18.18
C TRP A 169 10.27 36.44 -18.80
N THR A 170 9.39 35.59 -19.31
CA THR A 170 9.79 34.39 -20.06
C THR A 170 9.87 34.68 -21.56
N HIS A 171 10.97 34.29 -22.20
CA HIS A 171 11.15 34.40 -23.65
C HIS A 171 10.44 33.24 -24.36
N ASP A 172 9.75 33.53 -25.47
CA ASP A 172 9.38 32.50 -26.44
C ASP A 172 10.63 32.01 -27.20
N GLU A 173 10.58 30.79 -27.75
CA GLU A 173 11.65 30.14 -28.53
C GLU A 173 12.21 31.00 -29.69
N ASN A 174 11.43 31.95 -30.21
CA ASN A 174 11.85 32.86 -31.28
C ASN A 174 12.60 34.11 -30.78
N GLY A 175 12.93 34.19 -29.47
CA GLY A 175 13.53 35.38 -28.87
C GLY A 175 12.55 36.56 -28.76
N THR A 176 11.28 36.38 -29.11
CA THR A 176 10.23 37.37 -28.91
C THR A 176 9.94 37.50 -27.43
N ARG A 177 10.19 38.70 -26.89
CA ARG A 177 9.79 39.09 -25.55
C ARG A 177 8.27 39.12 -25.49
N ILE A 178 7.68 38.18 -24.74
CA ILE A 178 6.27 38.27 -24.41
C ILE A 178 6.18 39.29 -23.27
N ASP A 179 5.78 40.52 -23.57
CA ASP A 179 5.43 41.49 -22.54
C ASP A 179 4.11 41.01 -21.88
N LEU A 180 4.27 40.12 -20.92
CA LEU A 180 3.19 39.58 -20.10
C LEU A 180 2.85 40.64 -19.03
N PRO A 181 1.56 40.95 -18.80
CA PRO A 181 1.18 41.87 -17.75
C PRO A 181 1.57 41.35 -16.36
N VAL A 182 1.54 42.24 -15.36
CA VAL A 182 1.76 42.00 -13.92
C VAL A 182 1.29 40.60 -13.50
N GLN A 183 2.07 39.91 -12.65
CA GLN A 183 1.70 38.60 -12.08
C GLN A 183 0.23 38.60 -11.65
N ALA A 184 -0.59 37.77 -12.31
CA ALA A 184 -2.01 37.71 -12.02
C ALA A 184 -2.22 37.18 -10.60
N THR A 185 -3.05 37.86 -9.82
CA THR A 185 -3.48 37.36 -8.50
C THR A 185 -4.23 36.04 -8.68
N ASP A 186 -4.24 35.17 -7.65
CA ASP A 186 -4.96 33.89 -7.70
C ASP A 186 -6.45 34.06 -8.07
N GLU A 187 -7.08 35.15 -7.61
CA GLU A 187 -8.45 35.51 -7.96
C GLU A 187 -8.62 35.87 -9.45
N GLN A 188 -7.73 36.72 -9.99
CA GLN A 188 -7.74 37.07 -11.41
C GLN A 188 -7.51 35.83 -12.29
N ARG A 189 -6.65 34.93 -11.81
CA ARG A 189 -6.43 33.64 -12.45
C ARG A 189 -7.68 32.80 -12.48
N GLY A 190 -8.37 32.73 -11.35
CA GLY A 190 -9.59 31.97 -11.25
C GLY A 190 -10.70 32.51 -12.14
N ASP A 191 -10.91 33.83 -12.14
CA ASP A 191 -11.90 34.49 -12.99
C ASP A 191 -11.64 34.24 -14.47
N LYS A 192 -10.35 34.26 -14.88
CA LYS A 192 -9.98 33.97 -16.26
C LYS A 192 -10.30 32.52 -16.64
N PHE A 193 -9.98 31.54 -15.79
CA PHE A 193 -10.30 30.13 -16.05
C PHE A 193 -11.81 29.90 -16.11
N ILE A 194 -12.58 30.54 -15.23
CA ILE A 194 -14.05 30.52 -15.27
C ILE A 194 -14.55 31.10 -16.59
N GLN A 195 -13.99 32.23 -17.04
CA GLN A 195 -14.34 32.82 -18.33
C GLN A 195 -14.04 31.84 -19.48
N LEU A 196 -12.89 31.17 -19.49
CA LEU A 196 -12.52 30.21 -20.54
C LEU A 196 -13.46 29.00 -20.59
N PHE A 197 -13.84 28.43 -19.44
CA PHE A 197 -14.80 27.33 -19.39
C PHE A 197 -16.22 27.77 -19.80
N ARG A 198 -16.67 28.96 -19.38
CA ARG A 198 -17.97 29.51 -19.82
C ARG A 198 -17.99 29.76 -21.32
N ASN A 199 -16.91 30.28 -21.89
CA ASN A 199 -16.75 30.47 -23.33
C ASN A 199 -16.73 29.13 -24.10
N ALA A 200 -16.29 28.05 -23.46
CA ALA A 200 -16.40 26.70 -24.01
C ALA A 200 -17.82 26.10 -23.88
N GLY A 201 -18.76 26.78 -23.21
CA GLY A 201 -20.14 26.35 -23.04
C GLY A 201 -20.35 25.33 -21.92
N LEU A 202 -19.50 25.36 -20.89
CA LEU A 202 -19.57 24.46 -19.73
C LEU A 202 -20.15 25.17 -18.49
N LYS A 203 -20.80 24.40 -17.61
CA LYS A 203 -21.15 24.87 -16.27
C LYS A 203 -19.89 24.83 -15.41
N VAL A 204 -19.65 25.88 -14.62
CA VAL A 204 -18.38 26.06 -13.89
C VAL A 204 -18.64 26.17 -12.41
N GLY A 205 -17.83 25.48 -11.62
CA GLY A 205 -17.76 25.61 -10.17
C GLY A 205 -16.40 26.13 -9.73
N ARG A 206 -16.42 26.81 -8.58
CA ARG A 206 -15.27 27.38 -7.88
C ARG A 206 -15.30 26.82 -6.46
N GLN A 207 -14.16 26.43 -5.93
CA GLN A 207 -14.05 25.87 -4.59
C GLN A 207 -12.80 26.42 -3.92
N ALA A 208 -12.97 27.25 -2.90
CA ALA A 208 -11.86 27.65 -2.04
C ALA A 208 -11.62 26.58 -0.96
N TYR A 209 -10.36 26.39 -0.61
CA TYR A 209 -9.97 25.46 0.44
C TYR A 209 -8.81 26.02 1.28
N ARG A 210 -8.78 25.59 2.54
CA ARG A 210 -7.73 25.87 3.51
C ARG A 210 -7.47 24.63 4.34
N TYR A 211 -6.45 23.87 3.95
CA TYR A 211 -5.99 22.70 4.70
C TYR A 211 -4.84 23.05 5.64
N TRP A 212 -4.85 22.38 6.79
CA TRP A 212 -3.73 22.34 7.71
C TRP A 212 -3.18 20.93 7.70
N SER A 213 -1.99 20.75 7.16
CA SER A 213 -1.33 19.44 7.15
C SER A 213 0.11 19.59 7.59
N SER A 214 0.50 18.80 8.60
CA SER A 214 1.79 18.86 9.26
C SER A 214 2.19 20.30 9.62
N GLY A 215 1.25 21.11 10.12
CA GLY A 215 1.50 22.51 10.47
C GLY A 215 1.65 23.50 9.30
N ASN A 216 1.82 23.02 8.07
CA ASN A 216 1.74 23.87 6.88
C ASN A 216 0.28 24.21 6.56
N LYS A 217 0.10 25.43 6.10
CA LYS A 217 -1.18 25.96 5.65
C LYS A 217 -1.22 25.90 4.13
N TYR A 218 -2.06 25.04 3.58
CA TYR A 218 -2.31 24.94 2.15
C TYR A 218 -3.61 25.66 1.84
N GLU A 219 -3.51 26.78 1.14
CA GLU A 219 -4.65 27.55 0.68
C GLU A 219 -4.63 27.63 -0.83
N GLY A 220 -5.82 27.55 -1.41
CA GLY A 220 -5.95 27.64 -2.84
C GLY A 220 -7.38 27.53 -3.28
N GLU A 221 -7.53 27.52 -4.59
CA GLU A 221 -8.82 27.49 -5.23
C GLU A 221 -8.82 26.49 -6.38
N ASN A 222 -9.72 25.53 -6.29
CA ASN A 222 -9.99 24.59 -7.36
C ASN A 222 -11.09 25.14 -8.26
N ILE A 223 -10.88 24.99 -9.57
CA ILE A 223 -11.81 25.45 -10.58
C ILE A 223 -12.12 24.28 -11.47
N TYR A 224 -13.42 24.05 -11.70
CA TYR A 224 -13.81 22.91 -12.50
C TYR A 224 -15.00 23.24 -13.40
N GLY A 225 -14.99 22.64 -14.58
CA GLY A 225 -16.07 22.68 -15.55
C GLY A 225 -16.73 21.32 -15.69
N VAL A 226 -18.06 21.27 -15.76
CA VAL A 226 -18.83 20.03 -15.95
C VAL A 226 -19.48 20.01 -17.33
N LEU A 227 -19.11 19.02 -18.13
CA LEU A 227 -19.78 18.64 -19.35
C LEU A 227 -20.78 17.52 -19.04
N HIS A 228 -22.07 17.82 -19.15
CA HIS A 228 -23.10 16.79 -19.01
C HIS A 228 -23.15 15.96 -20.31
N ALA A 229 -23.17 14.64 -20.18
CA ALA A 229 -23.22 13.72 -21.29
C ALA A 229 -24.53 13.90 -22.10
N PRO A 230 -24.45 14.06 -23.42
CA PRO A 230 -25.64 14.15 -24.26
C PRO A 230 -26.39 12.82 -24.40
N ARG A 231 -25.74 11.68 -24.15
CA ARG A 231 -26.36 10.33 -24.20
C ARG A 231 -26.49 9.67 -22.84
N GLY A 232 -26.07 10.37 -21.78
CA GLY A 232 -26.07 9.87 -20.41
C GLY A 232 -27.20 10.47 -19.58
N ASP A 233 -27.51 9.82 -18.48
CA ASP A 233 -28.42 10.31 -17.44
C ASP A 233 -27.70 11.12 -16.34
N GLY A 234 -26.37 11.30 -16.46
CA GLY A 234 -25.55 12.01 -15.48
C GLY A 234 -25.26 11.22 -14.20
N THR A 235 -25.50 9.91 -14.20
CA THR A 235 -25.26 9.04 -13.03
C THR A 235 -23.81 8.61 -12.85
N GLU A 236 -22.98 8.83 -13.86
CA GLU A 236 -21.56 8.48 -13.86
C GLU A 236 -20.72 9.59 -14.50
N ALA A 237 -19.49 9.74 -14.02
CA ALA A 237 -18.58 10.78 -14.48
C ALA A 237 -17.13 10.31 -14.62
N ILE A 238 -16.41 10.94 -15.55
CA ILE A 238 -14.97 10.81 -15.78
C ILE A 238 -14.31 12.14 -15.43
N VAL A 239 -13.17 12.10 -14.74
CA VAL A 239 -12.44 13.32 -14.35
C VAL A 239 -11.20 13.47 -15.21
N LEU A 240 -11.04 14.65 -15.80
CA LEU A 240 -9.80 15.13 -16.39
C LEU A 240 -9.24 16.22 -15.49
N LEU A 241 -8.06 15.99 -14.93
CA LEU A 241 -7.45 16.91 -13.97
C LEU A 241 -6.13 17.46 -14.50
N ALA A 242 -5.89 18.76 -14.41
CA ALA A 242 -4.58 19.35 -14.69
C ALA A 242 -4.18 20.28 -13.53
N PRO A 243 -3.12 19.95 -12.78
CA PRO A 243 -2.62 20.86 -11.76
C PRO A 243 -1.84 22.00 -12.41
N ILE A 244 -1.85 23.20 -11.82
CA ILE A 244 -1.07 24.36 -12.30
C ILE A 244 0.43 24.13 -12.11
N ARG A 245 0.79 23.55 -10.97
CA ARG A 245 2.16 23.13 -10.67
C ARG A 245 2.23 21.62 -10.71
N ASN A 246 3.23 21.08 -11.41
CA ASN A 246 3.44 19.64 -11.48
C ASN A 246 4.16 19.10 -10.22
N ILE A 247 4.53 17.82 -10.25
CA ILE A 247 5.20 17.13 -9.13
C ILE A 247 6.59 17.74 -8.84
N LYS A 248 7.25 18.30 -9.86
CA LYS A 248 8.55 18.98 -9.77
C LYS A 248 8.43 20.47 -9.46
N ASP A 249 7.22 20.94 -9.13
CA ASP A 249 6.89 22.35 -8.90
C ASP A 249 7.11 23.27 -10.14
N GLU A 250 7.11 22.68 -11.33
CA GLU A 250 7.15 23.39 -12.61
C GLU A 250 5.75 23.77 -13.08
N VAL A 251 5.66 24.83 -13.89
CA VAL A 251 4.39 25.32 -14.42
C VAL A 251 3.88 24.42 -15.54
N ASN A 252 2.73 23.79 -15.33
CA ASN A 252 2.06 22.90 -16.28
C ASN A 252 1.19 23.68 -17.29
N LEU A 253 1.82 24.53 -18.10
CA LEU A 253 1.12 25.39 -19.05
C LEU A 253 0.39 24.58 -20.13
N HIS A 254 1.05 23.62 -20.76
CA HIS A 254 0.45 22.86 -21.86
C HIS A 254 -0.59 21.88 -21.37
N GLY A 255 -0.44 21.31 -20.17
CA GLY A 255 -1.46 20.42 -19.59
C GLY A 255 -2.79 21.13 -19.35
N ILE A 256 -2.76 22.34 -18.78
CA ILE A 256 -3.96 23.17 -18.58
C ILE A 256 -4.54 23.62 -19.92
N THR A 257 -3.67 24.05 -20.84
CA THR A 257 -4.11 24.46 -22.18
C THR A 257 -4.79 23.30 -22.91
N LEU A 258 -4.22 22.09 -22.80
CA LEU A 258 -4.76 20.89 -23.40
C LEU A 258 -6.12 20.54 -22.78
N LEU A 259 -6.25 20.68 -21.47
CA LEU A 259 -7.51 20.48 -20.75
C LEU A 259 -8.62 21.42 -21.26
N PHE A 260 -8.34 22.73 -21.46
CA PHE A 260 -9.30 23.65 -22.07
C PHE A 260 -9.63 23.32 -23.53
N SER A 261 -8.61 22.96 -24.31
CA SER A 261 -8.78 22.56 -25.71
C SER A 261 -9.64 21.32 -25.84
N LEU A 262 -9.38 20.30 -25.01
CA LEU A 262 -10.17 19.07 -24.91
C LEU A 262 -11.58 19.37 -24.42
N ALA A 263 -11.77 20.25 -23.44
CA ALA A 263 -13.08 20.65 -22.96
C ALA A 263 -13.96 21.24 -24.08
N LYS A 264 -13.41 22.17 -24.86
CA LYS A 264 -14.10 22.72 -26.03
C LYS A 264 -14.31 21.69 -27.13
N TYR A 265 -13.32 20.84 -27.38
CA TYR A 265 -13.43 19.76 -28.38
C TYR A 265 -14.54 18.79 -28.01
N MET A 266 -14.50 18.20 -26.81
CA MET A 266 -15.42 17.17 -26.32
C MET A 266 -16.86 17.69 -26.26
N LYS A 267 -17.07 18.97 -25.94
CA LYS A 267 -18.39 19.62 -25.97
C LYS A 267 -19.06 19.58 -27.35
N ARG A 268 -18.29 19.59 -28.45
CA ARG A 268 -18.83 19.53 -29.82
C ARG A 268 -19.33 18.14 -30.20
N TRP A 269 -18.86 17.10 -29.52
CA TRP A 269 -19.20 15.71 -29.85
C TRP A 269 -20.37 15.21 -29.01
N SER A 270 -21.30 14.51 -29.65
CA SER A 270 -22.48 13.92 -29.00
C SER A 270 -22.29 12.47 -28.56
N LEU A 271 -21.06 11.98 -28.45
CA LEU A 271 -20.76 10.55 -28.22
C LEU A 271 -20.76 10.14 -26.74
N TRP A 272 -20.61 11.10 -25.83
CA TRP A 272 -20.40 10.82 -24.41
C TRP A 272 -21.68 10.30 -23.73
N SER A 273 -21.53 9.20 -23.00
CA SER A 273 -22.56 8.59 -22.14
C SER A 273 -22.30 8.86 -20.66
N LYS A 274 -21.08 9.29 -20.29
CA LYS A 274 -20.72 9.73 -18.95
C LYS A 274 -20.38 11.21 -18.92
N ASP A 275 -20.73 11.87 -17.84
CA ASP A 275 -20.36 13.27 -17.63
C ASP A 275 -18.84 13.39 -17.58
N ILE A 276 -18.29 14.50 -18.07
CA ILE A 276 -16.86 14.77 -18.00
C ILE A 276 -16.63 16.00 -17.15
N ILE A 277 -15.85 15.84 -16.09
CA ILE A 277 -15.47 16.91 -15.18
C ILE A 277 -14.04 17.30 -15.48
N PHE A 278 -13.83 18.56 -15.85
CA PHE A 278 -12.52 19.14 -16.08
C PHE A 278 -12.11 19.91 -14.83
N VAL A 279 -11.07 19.48 -14.13
CA VAL A 279 -10.63 20.06 -12.85
C VAL A 279 -9.25 20.69 -13.02
N ILE A 280 -9.10 21.93 -12.56
CA ILE A 280 -7.83 22.63 -12.47
C ILE A 280 -7.55 22.90 -11.00
N THR A 281 -6.42 22.41 -10.51
CA THR A 281 -6.00 22.56 -9.11
C THR A 281 -4.73 23.39 -9.02
N PRO A 282 -4.52 24.19 -7.95
CA PRO A 282 -3.28 24.96 -7.79
C PRO A 282 -2.03 24.09 -7.69
N ASP A 283 -2.17 22.94 -7.05
CA ASP A 283 -1.12 22.01 -6.68
C ASP A 283 -1.51 20.56 -7.02
N THR A 284 -0.59 19.63 -6.77
CA THR A 284 -0.75 18.21 -7.08
C THR A 284 -1.37 17.39 -5.95
N ALA A 285 -1.48 17.88 -4.72
CA ALA A 285 -1.90 17.06 -3.57
C ALA A 285 -3.08 17.65 -2.80
N ALA A 286 -2.93 18.83 -2.21
CA ALA A 286 -3.95 19.44 -1.34
C ALA A 286 -5.20 19.86 -2.11
N GLY A 287 -5.05 20.46 -3.29
CA GLY A 287 -6.14 20.86 -4.17
C GLY A 287 -7.00 19.68 -4.62
N PRO A 288 -6.43 18.64 -5.25
CA PRO A 288 -7.16 17.42 -5.58
C PRO A 288 -7.84 16.80 -4.35
N GLN A 289 -7.17 16.78 -3.18
CA GLN A 289 -7.74 16.22 -1.95
C GLN A 289 -8.98 17.01 -1.49
N ALA A 290 -8.89 18.34 -1.47
CA ALA A 290 -10.00 19.23 -1.18
C ALA A 290 -11.21 18.98 -2.08
N TRP A 291 -10.94 18.75 -3.36
CA TRP A 291 -11.97 18.53 -4.35
C TRP A 291 -12.66 17.18 -4.16
N VAL A 292 -11.90 16.10 -3.97
CA VAL A 292 -12.45 14.74 -3.79
C VAL A 292 -13.18 14.58 -2.46
N ASP A 293 -12.63 15.15 -1.37
CA ASP A 293 -13.28 15.18 -0.05
C ASP A 293 -14.64 15.89 -0.14
N ALA A 294 -14.69 17.01 -0.87
CA ALA A 294 -15.93 17.74 -1.06
C ALA A 294 -16.93 17.04 -2.00
N TYR A 295 -16.42 16.32 -3.00
CA TYR A 295 -17.24 15.48 -3.88
C TYR A 295 -18.02 14.44 -3.08
N HIS A 296 -17.34 13.73 -2.19
CA HIS A 296 -17.92 12.71 -1.32
C HIS A 296 -18.56 13.24 -0.03
N SER A 297 -18.61 14.56 0.16
CA SER A 297 -19.15 15.20 1.37
C SER A 297 -18.43 14.76 2.66
N GLN A 298 -17.14 14.45 2.58
CA GLN A 298 -16.27 14.04 3.71
C GLN A 298 -15.35 15.18 4.21
N HIS A 299 -15.61 16.42 3.79
CA HIS A 299 -14.84 17.60 4.16
C HIS A 299 -15.38 18.26 5.44
N ASP A 300 -14.52 18.99 6.16
CA ASP A 300 -14.97 19.92 7.20
C ASP A 300 -15.40 21.25 6.54
N PRO A 301 -16.71 21.63 6.60
CA PRO A 301 -17.23 22.84 5.96
C PRO A 301 -16.59 24.15 6.45
N ARG A 302 -15.85 24.12 7.58
CA ARG A 302 -15.11 25.29 8.08
C ARG A 302 -13.81 25.55 7.32
N SER A 303 -13.28 24.52 6.67
CA SER A 303 -11.95 24.52 6.05
C SER A 303 -12.02 24.43 4.53
N VAL A 304 -13.05 23.79 3.99
CA VAL A 304 -13.21 23.54 2.57
C VAL A 304 -14.63 23.87 2.18
N ASP A 305 -14.80 24.60 1.08
CA ASP A 305 -16.13 24.89 0.55
C ASP A 305 -16.74 23.65 -0.12
N GLY A 306 -18.05 23.50 0.02
CA GLY A 306 -18.81 22.48 -0.70
C GLY A 306 -18.82 22.73 -2.22
N LEU A 307 -18.96 21.68 -3.01
CA LEU A 307 -19.02 21.80 -4.47
C LEU A 307 -20.42 22.27 -4.92
N PRO A 308 -20.54 23.41 -5.63
CA PRO A 308 -21.83 23.89 -6.14
C PRO A 308 -22.41 23.01 -7.25
N LEU A 309 -21.55 22.27 -7.96
CA LEU A 309 -21.93 21.36 -9.03
C LEU A 309 -21.38 19.98 -8.69
N LYS A 310 -22.26 18.98 -8.64
CA LYS A 310 -21.88 17.58 -8.53
C LYS A 310 -22.43 16.82 -9.73
N SER A 311 -21.76 15.75 -10.09
CA SER A 311 -22.22 14.78 -11.09
C SER A 311 -22.33 13.41 -10.42
N GLY A 312 -22.45 12.36 -11.21
CA GLY A 312 -22.60 10.99 -10.79
C GLY A 312 -21.36 10.35 -10.15
N ALA A 313 -21.37 9.03 -10.04
CA ALA A 313 -20.25 8.26 -9.50
C ALA A 313 -19.00 8.41 -10.39
N LEU A 314 -17.86 8.68 -9.77
CA LEU A 314 -16.59 8.79 -10.50
C LEU A 314 -16.11 7.40 -10.92
N GLN A 315 -15.93 7.22 -12.23
CA GLN A 315 -15.52 5.95 -12.85
C GLN A 315 -14.01 5.85 -13.02
N GLY A 316 -13.35 6.97 -13.34
CA GLY A 316 -11.90 7.02 -13.49
C GLY A 316 -11.40 8.44 -13.65
N VAL A 317 -10.12 8.65 -13.34
CA VAL A 317 -9.47 9.96 -13.38
C VAL A 317 -8.21 9.88 -14.25
N VAL A 318 -8.05 10.83 -15.17
CA VAL A 318 -6.82 10.99 -15.95
C VAL A 318 -6.26 12.38 -15.68
N CYS A 319 -5.07 12.42 -15.08
CA CYS A 319 -4.36 13.65 -14.78
C CYS A 319 -3.38 13.99 -15.91
N LEU A 320 -3.38 15.24 -16.35
CA LEU A 320 -2.57 15.73 -17.47
C LEU A 320 -1.39 16.55 -16.93
N ASP A 321 -0.18 16.08 -17.16
CA ASP A 321 1.06 16.77 -16.80
C ASP A 321 1.91 16.98 -18.05
N TYR A 322 1.98 18.24 -18.49
CA TYR A 322 2.74 18.65 -19.64
C TYR A 322 3.32 20.03 -19.39
N ALA A 323 4.41 20.04 -18.61
CA ALA A 323 5.12 21.26 -18.20
C ALA A 323 6.18 21.71 -19.21
N MET A 324 6.76 20.77 -19.98
CA MET A 324 7.82 21.09 -20.93
C MET A 324 7.32 21.91 -22.14
N HIS A 325 8.23 22.69 -22.72
CA HIS A 325 7.97 23.41 -23.96
C HIS A 325 8.35 22.57 -25.17
N GLY A 326 7.48 22.54 -26.19
CA GLY A 326 7.79 21.94 -27.49
C GLY A 326 7.21 20.54 -27.66
N ARG A 327 7.96 19.66 -28.31
CA ARG A 327 7.55 18.29 -28.66
C ARG A 327 8.18 17.29 -27.69
N PHE A 328 7.46 16.23 -27.37
CA PHE A 328 7.95 15.21 -26.45
C PHE A 328 8.41 13.92 -27.15
N GLU A 329 9.23 13.14 -26.44
CA GLU A 329 9.71 11.84 -26.90
C GLU A 329 8.76 10.71 -26.48
N HIS A 330 8.41 10.66 -25.19
CA HIS A 330 7.65 9.56 -24.59
C HIS A 330 6.70 10.05 -23.49
N LEU A 331 5.75 9.19 -23.11
CA LEU A 331 4.84 9.43 -21.99
C LEU A 331 5.26 8.60 -20.79
N LEU A 332 5.49 9.26 -19.66
CA LEU A 332 5.65 8.62 -18.37
C LEU A 332 4.26 8.48 -17.72
N ILE A 333 3.90 7.25 -17.34
CA ILE A 333 2.65 6.98 -16.63
C ILE A 333 2.96 6.82 -15.14
N SER A 334 2.52 7.78 -14.33
CA SER A 334 2.59 7.70 -12.88
C SER A 334 1.30 7.09 -12.34
N TYR A 335 1.45 6.02 -11.55
CA TYR A 335 0.35 5.20 -11.03
C TYR A 335 0.45 4.92 -9.52
N ASP A 336 1.55 5.29 -8.87
CA ASP A 336 1.78 4.96 -7.46
C ASP A 336 0.88 5.81 -6.54
N GLY A 337 0.00 5.13 -5.81
CA GLY A 337 -0.88 5.71 -4.82
C GLY A 337 -0.25 5.82 -3.42
N ILE A 338 -0.98 6.52 -2.54
CA ILE A 338 -0.59 6.69 -1.13
C ILE A 338 -0.58 5.32 -0.44
N ASN A 339 0.40 5.08 0.45
CA ASN A 339 0.57 3.82 1.19
C ASN A 339 0.77 2.57 0.30
N GLY A 340 1.21 2.73 -0.95
CA GLY A 340 1.43 1.61 -1.87
C GLY A 340 0.16 1.06 -2.51
N GLN A 341 -0.94 1.83 -2.49
CA GLN A 341 -2.13 1.52 -3.28
C GLN A 341 -1.85 1.70 -4.78
N LEU A 342 -2.52 0.92 -5.61
CA LEU A 342 -2.35 0.94 -7.05
C LEU A 342 -3.72 0.99 -7.73
N PRO A 343 -3.85 1.66 -8.89
CA PRO A 343 -5.06 1.61 -9.68
C PRO A 343 -5.25 0.22 -10.24
N ASN A 344 -6.48 -0.09 -10.61
CA ASN A 344 -6.80 -1.25 -11.41
C ASN A 344 -5.89 -1.34 -12.65
N LEU A 345 -5.24 -2.49 -12.82
CA LEU A 345 -4.26 -2.72 -13.88
C LEU A 345 -4.83 -2.49 -15.29
N ASP A 346 -6.14 -2.65 -15.49
CA ASP A 346 -6.75 -2.44 -16.80
C ASP A 346 -6.75 -0.96 -17.23
N LEU A 347 -6.86 -0.01 -16.29
CA LEU A 347 -6.73 1.42 -16.60
C LEU A 347 -5.32 1.73 -17.09
N PHE A 348 -4.31 1.22 -16.39
CA PHE A 348 -2.91 1.35 -16.77
C PHE A 348 -2.64 0.71 -18.14
N ASN A 349 -3.08 -0.53 -18.34
CA ASN A 349 -2.90 -1.27 -19.60
C ASN A 349 -3.60 -0.60 -20.77
N THR A 350 -4.77 0.00 -20.53
CA THR A 350 -5.50 0.78 -21.54
C THR A 350 -4.67 1.99 -21.97
N ALA A 351 -4.11 2.74 -21.02
CA ALA A 351 -3.27 3.89 -21.33
C ALA A 351 -2.00 3.48 -22.10
N VAL A 352 -1.34 2.39 -21.72
CA VAL A 352 -0.17 1.85 -22.43
C VAL A 352 -0.55 1.41 -23.85
N THR A 353 -1.63 0.63 -24.00
CA THR A 353 -2.08 0.09 -25.30
C THR A 353 -2.47 1.20 -26.27
N ILE A 354 -3.15 2.24 -25.79
CA ILE A 354 -3.54 3.39 -26.59
C ILE A 354 -2.31 4.21 -27.01
N SER A 355 -1.43 4.52 -26.05
CA SER A 355 -0.27 5.37 -26.32
C SER A 355 0.72 4.68 -27.27
N SER A 356 1.15 3.47 -26.93
CA SER A 356 2.16 2.73 -27.71
C SER A 356 1.58 2.07 -28.96
N GLY A 357 0.37 1.51 -28.87
CA GLY A 357 -0.26 0.79 -29.97
C GLY A 357 -0.93 1.71 -30.99
N GLN A 358 -1.88 2.55 -30.54
CA GLN A 358 -2.67 3.40 -31.44
C GLN A 358 -1.91 4.66 -31.88
N MET A 359 -1.22 5.33 -30.94
CA MET A 359 -0.57 6.61 -31.21
C MET A 359 0.91 6.46 -31.59
N GLY A 360 1.52 5.29 -31.38
CA GLY A 360 2.95 5.07 -31.65
C GLY A 360 3.87 5.88 -30.73
N ILE A 361 3.40 6.23 -29.54
CA ILE A 361 4.13 6.98 -28.52
C ILE A 361 4.69 5.99 -27.51
N ASP A 362 6.00 6.02 -27.29
CA ASP A 362 6.64 5.18 -26.27
C ASP A 362 6.10 5.52 -24.88
N THR A 363 5.85 4.49 -24.06
CA THR A 363 5.34 4.64 -22.69
C THR A 363 6.31 4.02 -21.71
N ARG A 364 6.68 4.82 -20.71
CA ARG A 364 7.63 4.42 -19.66
C ARG A 364 7.01 4.51 -18.28
N ILE A 365 7.62 3.80 -17.35
CA ILE A 365 7.28 3.78 -15.92
C ILE A 365 8.57 3.93 -15.11
N GLN A 366 8.52 4.54 -13.92
CA GLN A 366 9.63 4.56 -12.95
C GLN A 366 11.01 4.96 -13.54
N ASP A 367 11.01 5.93 -14.45
CA ASP A 367 12.20 6.37 -15.22
C ASP A 367 12.96 5.21 -15.86
N GLN A 368 12.23 4.25 -16.42
CA GLN A 368 12.79 3.15 -17.19
C GLN A 368 13.71 3.73 -18.27
N PRO A 369 14.99 3.28 -18.36
CA PRO A 369 15.92 3.77 -19.37
C PRO A 369 15.37 3.49 -20.78
N SER A 370 15.71 4.37 -21.73
CA SER A 370 15.32 4.29 -23.14
C SER A 370 16.01 3.12 -23.83
N SER A 371 15.60 1.88 -23.56
CA SER A 371 16.15 0.73 -24.25
C SER A 371 15.32 0.44 -25.49
N SER A 372 15.84 0.85 -26.65
CA SER A 372 15.45 0.25 -27.92
C SER A 372 15.54 -1.27 -27.78
N SER A 373 14.49 -1.96 -28.15
CA SER A 373 14.16 -3.38 -27.99
C SER A 373 15.19 -4.42 -28.49
N GLN A 374 16.45 -4.05 -28.73
CA GLN A 374 17.52 -4.91 -29.29
C GLN A 374 18.58 -5.36 -28.27
N ASP A 375 18.79 -4.68 -27.13
CA ASP A 375 19.83 -5.07 -26.16
C ASP A 375 19.34 -6.08 -25.11
N ARG A 376 19.25 -7.35 -25.54
CA ARG A 376 18.88 -8.51 -24.69
C ARG A 376 19.76 -8.67 -23.44
N GLN A 377 20.98 -8.12 -23.44
CA GLN A 377 21.99 -8.34 -22.39
C GLN A 377 21.68 -7.58 -21.09
N HIS A 378 21.08 -6.39 -21.16
CA HIS A 378 20.75 -5.57 -19.98
C HIS A 378 19.27 -5.63 -19.58
N ALA A 379 18.44 -6.34 -20.33
CA ALA A 379 16.98 -6.41 -20.12
C ALA A 379 16.57 -6.94 -18.73
N TRP A 380 17.33 -7.88 -18.14
CA TRP A 380 17.03 -8.33 -16.77
C TRP A 380 17.39 -7.27 -15.73
N SER A 381 18.58 -6.67 -15.81
CA SER A 381 19.03 -5.66 -14.85
C SER A 381 18.15 -4.41 -14.87
N GLU A 382 17.69 -4.00 -16.06
CA GLU A 382 16.76 -2.88 -16.20
C GLU A 382 15.41 -3.20 -15.56
N ARG A 383 14.83 -4.39 -15.82
CA ARG A 383 13.58 -4.81 -15.18
C ARG A 383 13.69 -4.89 -13.67
N VAL A 384 14.81 -5.44 -13.16
CA VAL A 384 15.09 -5.45 -11.71
C VAL A 384 15.12 -4.03 -11.17
N LEU A 385 15.79 -3.10 -11.86
CA LEU A 385 15.90 -1.72 -11.43
C LEU A 385 14.53 -1.02 -11.44
N THR A 386 13.74 -1.18 -12.51
CA THR A 386 12.37 -0.64 -12.61
C THR A 386 11.49 -1.19 -11.48
N MET A 387 11.53 -2.50 -11.23
CA MET A 387 10.81 -3.12 -10.12
C MET A 387 11.28 -2.61 -8.77
N ALA A 388 12.59 -2.50 -8.55
CA ALA A 388 13.15 -2.02 -7.31
C ALA A 388 12.75 -0.56 -7.04
N ARG A 389 12.72 0.30 -8.07
CA ARG A 389 12.22 1.68 -7.98
C ARG A 389 10.73 1.73 -7.65
N GLY A 390 9.91 0.95 -8.36
CA GLY A 390 8.48 0.85 -8.08
C GLY A 390 8.19 0.32 -6.67
N MET A 391 8.91 -0.72 -6.24
CA MET A 391 8.82 -1.22 -4.86
C MET A 391 9.26 -0.17 -3.85
N ALA A 392 10.36 0.54 -4.10
CA ALA A 392 10.83 1.60 -3.20
C ALA A 392 9.80 2.73 -3.07
N SER A 393 9.22 3.17 -4.19
CA SER A 393 8.15 4.17 -4.22
C SER A 393 6.92 3.70 -3.41
N GLN A 394 6.46 2.47 -3.65
CA GLN A 394 5.34 1.87 -2.90
C GLN A 394 5.64 1.69 -1.41
N ALA A 395 6.87 1.33 -1.05
CA ALA A 395 7.29 1.17 0.33
C ALA A 395 7.34 2.51 1.08
N LEU A 396 7.79 3.57 0.40
CA LEU A 396 7.76 4.92 0.91
C LEU A 396 6.33 5.46 1.01
N GLY A 397 5.42 5.02 0.13
CA GLY A 397 3.99 5.31 0.20
C GLY A 397 3.61 6.79 0.05
N HIS A 398 4.49 7.61 -0.53
CA HIS A 398 4.26 9.04 -0.74
C HIS A 398 3.31 9.27 -1.93
N ALA A 399 2.60 10.39 -1.93
CA ALA A 399 1.76 10.83 -3.04
C ALA A 399 2.65 11.22 -4.24
N THR A 400 2.71 10.36 -5.27
CA THR A 400 3.58 10.61 -6.43
C THR A 400 3.02 11.63 -7.41
N GLY A 401 1.71 11.92 -7.37
CA GLY A 401 1.08 12.94 -8.20
C GLY A 401 -0.41 13.07 -7.91
N ALA A 402 -1.12 13.90 -8.69
CA ALA A 402 -2.53 14.22 -8.40
C ALA A 402 -3.48 13.02 -8.42
N HIS A 403 -3.13 11.96 -9.14
CA HIS A 403 -3.89 10.71 -9.16
C HIS A 403 -3.93 9.99 -7.81
N SER A 404 -2.88 10.11 -6.98
CA SER A 404 -2.72 9.28 -5.78
C SER A 404 -3.81 9.52 -4.71
N VAL A 405 -4.38 10.72 -4.72
CA VAL A 405 -5.43 11.20 -3.81
C VAL A 405 -6.79 10.52 -4.05
N PHE A 406 -7.03 10.02 -5.26
CA PHE A 406 -8.30 9.39 -5.62
C PHE A 406 -8.38 7.92 -5.18
N MET A 407 -7.23 7.26 -4.99
CA MET A 407 -7.14 5.83 -4.67
C MET A 407 -7.84 5.44 -3.35
N PRO A 408 -7.72 6.21 -2.24
CA PRO A 408 -8.43 5.89 -0.99
C PRO A 408 -9.96 5.89 -1.14
N TYR A 409 -10.50 6.57 -2.15
CA TYR A 409 -11.92 6.62 -2.47
C TYR A 409 -12.36 5.49 -3.43
N HIS A 410 -11.47 4.53 -3.72
CA HIS A 410 -11.69 3.48 -4.71
C HIS A 410 -12.05 4.04 -6.10
N ILE A 411 -11.34 5.10 -6.50
CA ILE A 411 -11.41 5.69 -7.83
C ILE A 411 -10.06 5.49 -8.49
N ASP A 412 -10.05 4.72 -9.58
CA ASP A 412 -8.83 4.45 -10.33
C ASP A 412 -8.37 5.71 -11.07
N ALA A 413 -7.10 6.05 -10.87
CA ALA A 413 -6.53 7.28 -11.39
C ALA A 413 -5.11 7.08 -11.91
N ILE A 414 -4.75 7.76 -12.99
CA ILE A 414 -3.39 7.78 -13.54
C ILE A 414 -2.97 9.19 -13.90
N THR A 415 -1.68 9.49 -13.83
CA THR A 415 -1.12 10.74 -14.37
C THR A 415 -0.26 10.45 -15.58
N LEU A 416 -0.52 11.17 -16.67
CA LEU A 416 0.28 11.11 -17.89
C LEU A 416 1.20 12.33 -17.92
N THR A 417 2.51 12.07 -17.89
CA THR A 417 3.54 13.11 -17.94
C THR A 417 4.30 13.03 -19.27
N ALA A 418 4.38 14.14 -20.01
CA ALA A 418 5.20 14.22 -21.24
C ALA A 418 6.67 14.50 -20.89
N ILE A 419 7.60 13.70 -21.42
CA ILE A 419 9.04 13.80 -21.13
C ILE A 419 9.90 13.64 -22.40
N GLY A 420 11.04 14.34 -22.41
CA GLY A 420 12.10 14.22 -23.42
C GLY A 420 11.82 15.08 -24.65
N ASP A 421 12.82 15.29 -25.50
CA ASP A 421 12.67 16.07 -26.74
C ASP A 421 12.49 15.12 -27.92
N GLY A 422 11.32 15.15 -28.56
CA GLY A 422 10.99 14.19 -29.60
C GLY A 422 10.14 14.74 -30.75
N TRP A 423 9.44 13.83 -31.43
CA TRP A 423 8.62 14.14 -32.59
C TRP A 423 7.14 14.29 -32.27
N GLN A 424 6.72 13.92 -31.06
CA GLN A 424 5.31 13.90 -30.66
C GLN A 424 4.86 15.30 -30.26
N ASP A 425 3.69 15.69 -30.74
CA ASP A 425 3.13 17.02 -30.52
C ASP A 425 2.00 17.03 -29.49
N GLU A 426 1.53 18.22 -29.13
CA GLU A 426 0.46 18.38 -28.15
C GLU A 426 -0.86 17.72 -28.61
N MET A 427 -1.04 17.59 -29.93
CA MET A 427 -2.19 16.90 -30.51
C MET A 427 -2.08 15.38 -30.33
N ALA A 428 -0.89 14.79 -30.43
CA ALA A 428 -0.66 13.39 -30.11
C ALA A 428 -1.03 13.08 -28.65
N PHE A 429 -0.60 13.93 -27.70
CA PHE A 429 -1.03 13.82 -26.30
C PHE A 429 -2.56 13.92 -26.16
N GLY A 430 -3.18 14.94 -26.77
CA GLY A 430 -4.63 15.12 -26.72
C GLY A 430 -5.42 13.95 -27.30
N ARG A 431 -4.93 13.33 -28.40
CA ARG A 431 -5.50 12.11 -28.97
C ARG A 431 -5.39 10.93 -28.02
N THR A 432 -4.26 10.75 -27.34
CA THR A 432 -4.10 9.72 -26.31
C THR A 432 -5.15 9.88 -25.21
N VAL A 433 -5.31 11.09 -24.67
CA VAL A 433 -6.29 11.39 -23.61
C VAL A 433 -7.72 11.18 -24.11
N GLU A 434 -8.05 11.66 -25.32
CA GLU A 434 -9.36 11.44 -25.94
C GLU A 434 -9.69 9.95 -26.03
N SER A 435 -8.73 9.14 -26.49
CA SER A 435 -8.92 7.70 -26.65
C SER A 435 -9.10 7.00 -25.30
N ILE A 436 -8.34 7.39 -24.26
CA ILE A 436 -8.52 6.85 -22.90
C ILE A 436 -9.91 7.23 -22.36
N CYS A 437 -10.35 8.48 -22.54
CA CYS A 437 -11.70 8.89 -22.16
C CYS A 437 -12.79 8.11 -22.90
N ARG A 438 -12.59 7.76 -24.17
CA ARG A 438 -13.53 6.93 -24.93
C ARG A 438 -13.61 5.50 -24.36
N SER A 439 -12.47 4.91 -23.99
CA SER A 439 -12.45 3.61 -23.32
C SER A 439 -13.17 3.64 -21.97
N LEU A 440 -12.89 4.65 -21.14
CA LEU A 440 -13.61 4.85 -19.86
C LEU A 440 -15.10 5.12 -20.06
N ASN A 441 -15.48 5.82 -21.14
CA ASN A 441 -16.87 6.10 -21.47
C ASN A 441 -17.66 4.83 -21.82
N ASN A 442 -17.00 3.76 -22.27
CA ASN A 442 -17.65 2.48 -22.58
C ASN A 442 -17.86 1.56 -21.37
N LEU A 443 -17.19 1.81 -20.23
CA LEU A 443 -17.38 1.01 -19.02
C LEU A 443 -18.84 0.98 -18.58
N LEU A 444 -19.37 -0.19 -18.22
CA LEU A 444 -20.73 -0.31 -17.67
C LEU A 444 -20.75 -0.34 -16.15
N GLU A 445 -19.60 -0.64 -15.55
CA GLU A 445 -19.41 -0.75 -14.11
C GLU A 445 -18.01 -0.28 -13.73
N LYS A 446 -17.79 -0.07 -12.44
CA LYS A 446 -16.46 0.28 -11.92
C LYS A 446 -15.46 -0.83 -12.23
N LEU A 447 -14.21 -0.48 -12.48
CA LEU A 447 -13.15 -1.44 -12.73
C LEU A 447 -12.96 -2.35 -11.50
N HIS A 448 -13.18 -3.65 -11.66
CA HIS A 448 -13.08 -4.62 -10.56
C HIS A 448 -12.55 -5.99 -11.00
N GLN A 449 -12.50 -6.26 -12.31
CA GLN A 449 -12.10 -7.57 -12.84
C GLN A 449 -10.59 -7.81 -12.80
N SER A 450 -9.77 -6.77 -13.04
CA SER A 450 -8.31 -6.89 -13.06
C SER A 450 -7.66 -6.80 -11.68
N PHE A 451 -6.34 -6.94 -11.65
CA PHE A 451 -5.54 -6.92 -10.42
C PHE A 451 -5.38 -5.51 -9.84
N PHE A 452 -5.54 -5.39 -8.52
CA PHE A 452 -5.16 -4.21 -7.71
C PHE A 452 -3.79 -4.36 -7.03
N PHE A 453 -3.25 -5.58 -7.03
CA PHE A 453 -1.97 -5.92 -6.40
C PHE A 453 -1.04 -6.56 -7.43
N TYR A 454 -0.12 -5.75 -7.95
CA TYR A 454 0.82 -6.15 -8.98
C TYR A 454 2.15 -5.40 -8.86
N LEU A 455 3.20 -5.96 -9.45
CA LEU A 455 4.47 -5.28 -9.67
C LEU A 455 4.69 -5.15 -11.17
N LEU A 456 5.00 -3.93 -11.62
CA LEU A 456 5.34 -3.67 -13.01
C LEU A 456 6.86 -3.78 -13.19
N MET A 457 7.26 -4.59 -14.17
CA MET A 457 8.67 -4.77 -14.55
C MET A 457 9.01 -3.91 -15.77
N GLU A 458 8.01 -3.70 -16.61
CA GLU A 458 8.04 -3.01 -17.89
C GLU A 458 6.61 -2.51 -18.16
N SER A 459 6.41 -1.52 -19.03
CA SER A 459 5.07 -1.03 -19.39
C SER A 459 4.13 -2.13 -19.94
N ASN A 460 4.68 -3.19 -20.51
CA ASN A 460 3.95 -4.31 -21.10
C ASN A 460 4.01 -5.61 -20.27
N ARG A 461 4.63 -5.61 -19.08
CA ARG A 461 4.82 -6.82 -18.27
C ARG A 461 4.62 -6.58 -16.78
N PHE A 462 3.87 -7.49 -16.16
CA PHE A 462 3.55 -7.44 -14.75
C PHE A 462 3.70 -8.80 -14.07
N VAL A 463 3.78 -8.75 -12.74
CA VAL A 463 3.81 -9.89 -11.84
C VAL A 463 2.64 -9.76 -10.88
N SER A 464 1.81 -10.79 -10.75
CA SER A 464 0.62 -10.76 -9.90
C SER A 464 0.94 -11.13 -8.45
N ILE A 465 0.03 -10.76 -7.54
CA ILE A 465 0.15 -11.07 -6.09
C ILE A 465 0.48 -12.52 -5.79
N GLY A 466 -0.14 -13.49 -6.49
CA GLY A 466 0.12 -14.91 -6.25
C GLY A 466 1.55 -15.35 -6.56
N THR A 467 2.28 -14.61 -7.41
CA THR A 467 3.65 -14.93 -7.80
C THR A 467 4.71 -14.26 -6.95
N TYR A 468 4.49 -13.02 -6.51
CA TYR A 468 5.48 -12.30 -5.69
C TYR A 468 5.28 -12.50 -4.18
N LEU A 469 4.04 -12.70 -3.70
CA LEU A 469 3.73 -12.79 -2.26
C LEU A 469 4.53 -13.90 -1.52
N PRO A 470 4.78 -15.09 -2.11
CA PRO A 470 5.59 -16.12 -1.46
C PRO A 470 6.98 -15.65 -1.03
N SER A 471 7.58 -14.67 -1.71
CA SER A 471 8.91 -14.15 -1.35
C SER A 471 8.91 -13.45 0.02
N ALA A 472 7.97 -12.54 0.27
CA ALA A 472 7.82 -11.87 1.56
C ALA A 472 7.42 -12.85 2.67
N MET A 473 6.54 -13.80 2.35
CA MET A 473 6.13 -14.83 3.30
C MET A 473 7.30 -15.75 3.69
N ALA A 474 8.21 -16.07 2.76
CA ALA A 474 9.40 -16.87 3.04
C ALA A 474 10.36 -16.12 3.99
N ILE A 475 10.59 -14.82 3.78
CA ILE A 475 11.39 -13.99 4.70
C ILE A 475 10.73 -13.94 6.09
N ALA A 476 9.43 -13.67 6.15
CA ALA A 476 8.68 -13.65 7.41
C ALA A 476 8.72 -15.01 8.14
N ALA A 477 8.63 -16.12 7.39
CA ALA A 477 8.76 -17.47 7.93
C ALA A 477 10.17 -17.73 8.49
N GLY A 478 11.22 -17.13 7.90
CA GLY A 478 12.57 -17.17 8.45
C GLY A 478 12.62 -16.67 9.91
N TYR A 479 11.92 -15.56 10.20
CA TYR A 479 11.82 -15.01 11.56
C TYR A 479 11.03 -15.90 12.53
N THR A 480 9.93 -16.51 12.07
CA THR A 480 9.13 -17.38 12.93
C THR A 480 9.86 -18.68 13.26
N VAL A 481 10.61 -19.25 12.31
CA VAL A 481 11.44 -20.46 12.54
C VAL A 481 12.49 -20.20 13.63
N ILE A 482 13.23 -19.09 13.54
CA ILE A 482 14.25 -18.77 14.55
C ILE A 482 13.62 -18.40 15.91
N ALA A 483 12.45 -17.78 15.91
CA ALA A 483 11.70 -17.49 17.13
C ALA A 483 11.26 -18.76 17.85
N ILE A 484 10.76 -19.75 17.12
CA ILE A 484 10.38 -21.07 17.66
C ILE A 484 11.61 -21.81 18.18
N TYR A 485 12.74 -21.75 17.47
CA TYR A 485 14.00 -22.33 17.93
C TYR A 485 14.44 -21.73 19.27
N LEU A 486 14.48 -20.41 19.38
CA LEU A 486 14.86 -19.72 20.62
C LEU A 486 13.86 -20.00 21.74
N TRP A 487 12.57 -20.11 21.43
CA TRP A 487 11.52 -20.51 22.38
C TRP A 487 11.75 -21.92 22.93
N ILE A 488 12.23 -22.85 22.11
CA ILE A 488 12.54 -24.21 22.56
C ILE A 488 13.78 -24.16 23.45
N MET A 489 14.85 -23.50 23.00
CA MET A 489 16.12 -23.38 23.72
C MET A 489 15.97 -22.71 25.09
N SER A 490 15.07 -21.73 25.24
CA SER A 490 14.81 -21.08 26.53
C SER A 490 14.19 -22.01 27.58
N GLY A 491 13.75 -23.22 27.21
CA GLY A 491 13.17 -24.21 28.13
C GLY A 491 14.15 -25.29 28.61
N TYR A 492 15.40 -25.27 28.16
CA TYR A 492 16.39 -26.29 28.49
C TYR A 492 17.70 -25.68 29.00
N GLN A 493 18.25 -26.22 30.09
CA GLN A 493 19.63 -25.95 30.50
C GLN A 493 20.55 -27.13 30.19
N VAL A 494 21.78 -26.79 29.77
CA VAL A 494 22.85 -27.75 29.48
C VAL A 494 23.62 -28.01 30.77
N SER A 495 23.46 -29.20 31.36
CA SER A 495 24.28 -29.63 32.49
C SER A 495 25.50 -30.39 31.98
N LYS A 496 26.70 -29.88 32.26
CA LYS A 496 27.96 -30.63 32.12
C LYS A 496 28.19 -31.41 33.40
N LYS A 497 28.06 -32.74 33.39
CA LYS A 497 28.51 -33.56 34.51
C LYS A 497 30.05 -33.52 34.55
N HIS A 498 30.64 -32.87 35.55
CA HIS A 498 32.00 -33.21 35.97
C HIS A 498 31.91 -34.50 36.78
N GLN A 499 32.67 -35.53 36.38
CA GLN A 499 32.88 -36.70 37.23
C GLN A 499 33.72 -36.24 38.43
N GLU A 500 33.07 -35.97 39.56
CA GLU A 500 33.76 -35.88 40.83
C GLU A 500 34.40 -37.23 41.14
N THR A 501 35.72 -37.23 41.24
CA THR A 501 36.52 -38.39 41.64
C THR A 501 36.45 -38.47 43.16
N THR A 502 35.55 -39.28 43.69
CA THR A 502 35.56 -39.66 45.11
C THR A 502 36.85 -40.42 45.39
N ARG A 503 37.75 -39.81 46.17
CA ARG A 503 38.90 -40.50 46.78
C ARG A 503 38.37 -41.49 47.82
N PRO A 504 38.71 -42.79 47.77
CA PRO A 504 38.37 -43.72 48.83
C PRO A 504 39.37 -43.55 49.98
N GLU A 505 38.89 -43.17 51.17
CA GLU A 505 39.65 -43.37 52.41
C GLU A 505 39.60 -44.86 52.81
N THR A 506 40.79 -45.35 53.11
CA THR A 506 41.19 -46.71 53.46
C THR A 506 40.66 -47.18 54.82
N ASN A 507 40.29 -48.47 54.90
CA ASN A 507 40.51 -49.47 55.96
C ASN A 507 39.27 -50.40 56.03
N GLY A 508 39.31 -51.71 55.82
CA GLY A 508 40.36 -52.67 55.51
C GLY A 508 39.84 -54.06 55.89
N HIS A 509 39.77 -55.01 54.96
CA HIS A 509 40.08 -56.44 55.14
C HIS A 509 39.79 -57.25 53.87
N VAL A 510 40.79 -58.04 53.45
CA VAL A 510 40.83 -59.05 52.38
C VAL A 510 41.10 -60.38 53.12
N PRO A 511 40.52 -61.55 52.77
CA PRO A 511 40.89 -62.37 51.59
C PRO A 511 39.68 -63.09 50.93
N LYS A 512 39.68 -63.76 49.76
CA LYS A 512 40.61 -64.35 48.76
C LYS A 512 39.64 -64.77 47.63
N GLN A 513 39.87 -64.64 46.32
CA GLN A 513 40.67 -65.51 45.44
C GLN A 513 40.36 -65.08 43.97
N SER A 514 41.39 -65.00 43.13
CA SER A 514 41.32 -64.97 41.65
C SER A 514 41.24 -66.44 41.12
N PRO A 515 40.98 -66.77 39.82
CA PRO A 515 41.64 -66.16 38.64
C PRO A 515 40.82 -65.99 37.32
N VAL A 516 41.29 -65.02 36.51
CA VAL A 516 41.54 -65.08 35.04
C VAL A 516 40.33 -65.19 34.10
N ASP A 517 40.07 -64.15 33.29
CA ASP A 517 40.64 -64.11 31.93
C ASP A 517 40.60 -62.73 31.25
N ASN A 518 41.61 -62.52 30.40
CA ASN A 518 41.93 -61.29 29.68
C ASN A 518 40.95 -61.00 28.53
N ASN A 519 40.59 -59.72 28.32
CA ASN A 519 41.15 -58.96 27.21
C ASN A 519 40.58 -57.53 27.15
N GLN A 520 41.51 -56.59 27.19
CA GLN A 520 41.35 -55.22 26.74
C GLN A 520 41.15 -55.22 25.22
N ASP A 521 40.15 -54.49 24.74
CA ASP A 521 40.39 -53.31 23.88
C ASP A 521 39.08 -52.83 23.24
N LYS A 522 38.58 -51.70 23.75
CA LYS A 522 37.92 -50.66 22.96
C LYS A 522 38.07 -49.34 23.70
N LYS A 523 39.11 -48.59 23.32
CA LYS A 523 39.21 -47.15 23.59
C LYS A 523 37.97 -46.46 22.99
N SER A 524 36.98 -46.16 23.81
CA SER A 524 35.99 -45.13 23.51
C SER A 524 36.52 -43.80 24.04
N THR A 525 36.92 -42.93 23.13
CA THR A 525 37.04 -41.49 23.35
C THR A 525 35.68 -40.98 23.80
N GLY A 526 35.47 -40.90 25.11
CA GLY A 526 34.22 -40.44 25.71
C GLY A 526 34.05 -38.93 25.52
N LEU A 527 33.32 -38.53 24.48
CA LEU A 527 32.72 -37.20 24.42
C LEU A 527 31.72 -37.08 25.58
N ALA A 528 31.86 -36.05 26.42
CA ALA A 528 30.96 -35.82 27.54
C ALA A 528 29.50 -35.74 27.06
N ALA A 529 28.65 -36.66 27.54
CA ALA A 529 27.24 -36.67 27.21
C ALA A 529 26.56 -35.41 27.78
N ILE A 530 26.11 -34.52 26.89
CA ILE A 530 25.35 -33.32 27.22
C ILE A 530 23.93 -33.76 27.60
N GLN A 531 23.51 -33.53 28.86
CA GLN A 531 22.15 -33.84 29.31
C GLN A 531 21.33 -32.56 29.45
N PHE A 532 20.14 -32.54 28.84
CA PHE A 532 19.22 -31.40 28.85
C PHE A 532 18.22 -31.56 30.00
N VAL A 533 18.13 -30.54 30.86
CA VAL A 533 17.13 -30.49 31.94
C VAL A 533 16.06 -29.45 31.58
N ALA A 534 14.79 -29.84 31.62
CA ALA A 534 13.67 -28.96 31.36
C ALA A 534 13.41 -28.02 32.56
N ILE A 535 13.19 -26.73 32.29
CA ILE A 535 12.99 -25.69 33.32
C ILE A 535 11.68 -24.93 33.11
N ASP A 536 11.03 -24.56 34.22
CA ASP A 536 9.87 -23.67 34.23
C ASP A 536 10.25 -22.24 33.83
N ARG A 537 9.54 -21.71 32.82
CA ARG A 537 9.85 -20.42 32.22
C ARG A 537 9.15 -19.30 32.97
N ASN A 538 9.92 -18.37 33.52
CA ASN A 538 9.34 -17.13 34.04
C ASN A 538 9.11 -16.13 32.90
N LEU A 539 7.85 -16.05 32.44
CA LEU A 539 7.43 -15.22 31.29
C LEU A 539 7.01 -13.79 31.66
N THR A 540 6.94 -13.47 32.95
CA THR A 540 6.42 -12.17 33.43
C THR A 540 7.25 -10.99 32.91
N LEU A 541 8.57 -11.03 33.08
CA LEU A 541 9.48 -9.99 32.61
C LEU A 541 9.53 -9.90 31.08
N PRO A 542 9.72 -11.00 30.30
CA PRO A 542 9.72 -10.92 28.84
C PRO A 542 8.44 -10.31 28.24
N ILE A 543 7.27 -10.71 28.75
CA ILE A 543 5.99 -10.19 28.27
C ILE A 543 5.81 -8.74 28.67
N ALA A 544 6.08 -8.38 29.93
CA ALA A 544 5.94 -7.01 30.42
C ALA A 544 6.89 -6.02 29.70
N LEU A 545 8.13 -6.44 29.44
CA LEU A 545 9.10 -5.64 28.68
C LEU A 545 8.61 -5.44 27.25
N LEU A 546 8.17 -6.51 26.57
CA LEU A 546 7.71 -6.43 25.19
C LEU A 546 6.46 -5.56 25.06
N THR A 547 5.47 -5.74 25.93
CA THR A 547 4.25 -4.90 25.90
C THR A 547 4.57 -3.46 26.26
N GLY A 548 5.43 -3.22 27.25
CA GLY A 548 5.91 -1.89 27.61
C GLY A 548 6.59 -1.18 26.44
N LEU A 549 7.50 -1.85 25.73
CA LEU A 549 8.19 -1.28 24.56
C LEU A 549 7.24 -0.94 23.42
N ASN A 550 6.26 -1.81 23.14
CA ASN A 550 5.24 -1.53 22.13
C ASN A 550 4.35 -0.36 22.54
N LEU A 551 4.01 -0.21 23.83
CA LEU A 551 3.23 0.93 24.32
C LEU A 551 4.03 2.24 24.27
N VAL A 552 5.34 2.20 24.59
CA VAL A 552 6.23 3.37 24.48
C VAL A 552 6.29 3.86 23.03
N SER A 553 6.20 2.96 22.02
CA SER A 553 6.19 3.36 20.61
C SER A 553 5.03 4.29 20.21
N VAL A 554 3.94 4.32 20.99
CA VAL A 554 2.78 5.21 20.76
C VAL A 554 3.16 6.69 20.96
N LEU A 555 4.09 6.98 21.89
CA LEU A 555 4.50 8.36 22.18
C LEU A 555 5.22 9.03 21.00
N PRO A 556 6.28 8.44 20.41
CA PRO A 556 6.90 8.97 19.20
C PRO A 556 5.90 9.15 18.05
N ILE A 557 5.01 8.19 17.83
CA ILE A 557 3.98 8.28 16.78
C ILE A 557 3.04 9.46 17.03
N PHE A 558 2.55 9.60 18.27
CA PHE A 558 1.67 10.69 18.66
C PHE A 558 2.33 12.07 18.51
N VAL A 559 3.62 12.17 18.87
CA VAL A 559 4.40 13.40 18.73
C VAL A 559 4.62 13.72 17.26
N LEU A 560 5.10 12.76 16.46
CA LEU A 560 5.33 12.94 15.02
C LEU A 560 4.06 13.32 14.27
N ALA A 561 2.91 12.77 14.66
CA ALA A 561 1.62 13.10 14.05
C ALA A 561 1.14 14.54 14.31
N ARG A 562 1.73 15.26 15.28
CA ARG A 562 1.32 16.62 15.66
C ARG A 562 2.40 17.69 15.42
N LEU A 563 3.58 17.28 14.98
CA LEU A 563 4.69 18.20 14.75
C LEU A 563 4.50 19.02 13.47
N HIS A 564 5.07 20.22 13.49
CA HIS A 564 5.13 21.11 12.33
C HIS A 564 6.16 20.61 11.31
N HIS A 565 5.89 20.78 10.02
CA HIS A 565 6.66 20.23 8.90
C HIS A 565 8.12 20.68 8.93
N SER A 566 8.37 21.92 9.36
CA SER A 566 9.72 22.46 9.50
C SER A 566 10.61 21.66 10.45
N VAL A 567 10.03 21.03 11.49
CA VAL A 567 10.77 20.23 12.48
C VAL A 567 10.54 18.74 12.24
N LEU A 568 9.68 18.35 11.29
CA LEU A 568 9.33 16.96 11.05
C LEU A 568 10.53 16.16 10.56
N ALA A 569 11.31 16.69 9.60
CA ALA A 569 12.51 16.01 9.11
C ALA A 569 13.56 15.80 10.22
N GLU A 570 13.81 16.84 11.03
CA GLU A 570 14.72 16.75 12.18
C GLU A 570 14.20 15.78 13.25
N SER A 571 12.89 15.76 13.51
CA SER A 571 12.26 14.89 14.50
C SER A 571 12.21 13.44 14.06
N VAL A 572 11.97 13.17 12.77
CA VAL A 572 12.08 11.84 12.17
C VAL A 572 13.53 11.38 12.21
N GLY A 573 14.49 12.26 11.87
CA GLY A 573 15.92 11.98 11.99
C GLY A 573 16.32 11.67 13.43
N PHE A 574 15.83 12.44 14.40
CA PHE A 574 16.03 12.20 15.83
C PHE A 574 15.40 10.89 16.29
N ALA A 575 14.18 10.59 15.85
CA ALA A 575 13.50 9.33 16.15
C ALA A 575 14.23 8.13 15.54
N ALA A 576 14.78 8.26 14.33
CA ALA A 576 15.60 7.25 13.67
C ALA A 576 16.96 7.06 14.37
N PHE A 577 17.58 8.14 14.83
CA PHE A 577 18.79 8.06 15.64
C PHE A 577 18.51 7.37 16.98
N TRP A 578 17.44 7.76 17.67
CA TRP A 578 17.04 7.13 18.92
C TRP A 578 16.60 5.69 18.73
N SER A 579 15.97 5.30 17.62
CA SER A 579 15.63 3.90 17.38
C SER A 579 16.86 3.01 17.22
N LEU A 580 18.02 3.58 16.86
CA LEU A 580 19.30 2.90 16.82
C LEU A 580 20.02 2.89 18.18
N VAL A 581 19.99 4.01 18.92
CA VAL A 581 20.71 4.18 20.21
C VAL A 581 19.94 3.60 21.39
N PHE A 582 18.62 3.75 21.42
CA PHE A 582 17.75 3.32 22.52
C PHE A 582 17.88 1.82 22.82
N PRO A 583 17.92 0.89 21.84
CA PRO A 583 18.15 -0.53 22.13
C PRO A 583 19.49 -0.80 22.81
N VAL A 584 20.54 -0.06 22.44
CA VAL A 584 21.88 -0.20 23.05
C VAL A 584 21.85 0.31 24.50
N GLY A 585 21.27 1.49 24.73
CA GLY A 585 21.13 2.07 26.07
C GLY A 585 20.22 1.23 26.99
N LEU A 586 19.15 0.66 26.45
CA LEU A 586 18.29 -0.27 27.18
C LEU A 586 19.04 -1.56 27.54
N ALA A 587 19.87 -2.08 26.62
CA ALA A 587 20.67 -3.27 26.89
C ALA A 587 21.74 -3.03 27.97
N THR A 588 22.37 -1.85 28.01
CA THR A 588 23.32 -1.48 29.09
C THR A 588 22.61 -1.29 30.42
N LEU A 589 21.47 -0.60 30.43
CA LEU A 589 20.65 -0.42 31.64
C LEU A 589 20.20 -1.75 32.23
N LEU A 590 19.73 -2.68 31.39
CA LEU A 590 19.34 -4.02 31.82
C LEU A 590 20.52 -4.84 32.38
N ALA A 591 21.75 -4.56 31.94
CA ALA A 591 22.95 -5.22 32.43
C ALA A 591 23.41 -4.70 33.80
N GLU A 592 23.15 -3.43 34.09
CA GLU A 592 23.52 -2.74 35.35
C GLU A 592 22.51 -2.92 36.49
N LEU A 593 21.33 -3.51 36.23
CA LEU A 593 20.32 -3.77 37.26
C LEU A 593 20.85 -4.70 38.36
N PRO A 594 20.54 -4.44 39.65
CA PRO A 594 20.98 -5.25 40.77
C PRO A 594 20.37 -6.66 40.71
N THR A 595 21.15 -7.65 41.14
CA THR A 595 20.83 -9.09 41.08
C THR A 595 19.93 -9.57 42.22
N VAL A 596 19.65 -8.75 43.24
CA VAL A 596 19.02 -9.22 44.49
C VAL A 596 17.85 -8.32 44.93
N ASN A 597 16.66 -8.93 45.00
CA ASN A 597 15.45 -8.53 45.74
C ASN A 597 14.94 -7.08 45.64
N THR A 598 14.27 -6.77 44.53
CA THR A 598 13.10 -5.89 44.57
C THR A 598 11.84 -6.74 44.51
N LYS A 599 10.83 -6.46 45.34
CA LYS A 599 9.52 -7.18 45.38
C LYS A 599 8.74 -7.18 44.05
N ILE A 600 9.29 -6.55 43.01
CA ILE A 600 8.74 -6.41 41.68
C ILE A 600 9.75 -7.03 40.70
N ALA A 601 9.36 -8.15 40.10
CA ALA A 601 10.19 -8.96 39.19
C ALA A 601 10.67 -8.22 37.92
N ILE A 602 10.14 -7.03 37.65
CA ILE A 602 10.43 -6.21 36.46
C ILE A 602 11.80 -5.50 36.56
N PHE A 603 12.31 -5.26 37.78
CA PHE A 603 13.56 -4.49 38.01
C PHE A 603 14.77 -5.36 38.35
N SER A 604 14.72 -6.67 38.07
CA SER A 604 15.84 -7.59 38.27
C SER A 604 16.63 -7.77 36.98
N ARG A 605 17.96 -7.98 37.10
CA ARG A 605 18.81 -8.30 35.94
C ARG A 605 18.24 -9.52 35.18
N PRO A 606 18.00 -9.43 33.87
CA PRO A 606 17.42 -10.55 33.14
C PRO A 606 18.41 -11.74 33.10
N THR A 607 17.92 -12.93 33.41
CA THR A 607 18.69 -14.17 33.26
C THR A 607 18.97 -14.43 31.78
N ALA A 608 20.04 -15.16 31.44
CA ALA A 608 20.32 -15.56 30.05
C ALA A 608 19.11 -16.21 29.36
N ASP A 609 18.37 -17.04 30.10
CA ASP A 609 17.15 -17.71 29.60
C ASP A 609 16.01 -16.71 29.30
N GLN A 610 15.90 -15.64 30.09
CA GLN A 610 14.92 -14.56 29.88
C GLN A 610 15.29 -13.70 28.66
N PHE A 611 16.58 -13.45 28.40
CA PHE A 611 17.03 -12.77 27.18
C PHE A 611 16.69 -13.57 25.92
N VAL A 612 16.89 -14.89 25.95
CA VAL A 612 16.51 -15.78 24.84
C VAL A 612 14.99 -15.75 24.63
N ALA A 613 14.20 -15.74 25.71
CA ALA A 613 12.75 -15.61 25.63
C ALA A 613 12.29 -14.25 25.07
N ILE A 614 12.94 -13.13 25.44
CA ILE A 614 12.66 -11.80 24.87
C ILE A 614 12.97 -11.78 23.37
N LYS A 615 14.14 -12.29 22.97
CA LYS A 615 14.53 -12.39 21.56
C LYS A 615 13.56 -13.28 20.77
N SER A 616 13.13 -14.40 21.33
CA SER A 616 12.11 -15.28 20.74
C SER A 616 10.79 -14.54 20.49
N LEU A 617 10.22 -13.90 21.52
CA LEU A 617 8.92 -13.24 21.42
C LEU A 617 8.95 -12.03 20.47
N SER A 618 10.05 -11.27 20.47
CA SER A 618 10.22 -10.13 19.55
C SER A 618 10.33 -10.58 18.08
N LEU A 619 11.11 -11.63 17.78
CA LEU A 619 11.21 -12.16 16.42
C LEU A 619 9.90 -12.81 15.95
N LEU A 620 9.15 -13.44 16.86
CA LEU A 620 7.82 -13.98 16.55
C LEU A 620 6.85 -12.86 16.16
N LEU A 621 6.83 -11.79 16.95
CA LEU A 621 5.98 -10.63 16.70
C LEU A 621 6.38 -9.91 15.41
N LEU A 622 7.69 -9.76 15.15
CA LEU A 622 8.21 -9.23 13.88
C LEU A 622 7.76 -10.07 12.69
N GLY A 623 7.92 -11.41 12.76
CA GLY A 623 7.46 -12.31 11.70
C GLY A 623 5.95 -12.16 11.45
N LEU A 624 5.14 -12.08 12.49
CA LEU A 624 3.70 -11.83 12.37
C LEU A 624 3.39 -10.50 11.70
N PHE A 625 4.02 -9.40 12.15
CA PHE A 625 3.83 -8.08 11.53
C PHE A 625 4.24 -8.08 10.05
N LEU A 626 5.36 -8.70 9.70
CA LEU A 626 5.81 -8.81 8.31
C LEU A 626 4.81 -9.62 7.46
N THR A 627 4.23 -10.71 7.98
CA THR A 627 3.21 -11.45 7.24
C THR A 627 1.95 -10.62 6.98
N VAL A 628 1.44 -9.89 7.98
CA VAL A 628 0.26 -9.04 7.80
C VAL A 628 0.59 -7.88 6.87
N LEU A 629 1.72 -7.23 7.09
CA LEU A 629 2.17 -6.09 6.28
C LEU A 629 2.39 -6.50 4.83
N ALA A 630 2.86 -7.71 4.55
CA ALA A 630 3.04 -8.20 3.18
C ALA A 630 1.72 -8.28 2.39
N THR A 631 0.58 -8.42 3.07
CA THR A 631 -0.74 -8.44 2.43
C THR A 631 -1.31 -7.05 2.17
N LEU A 632 -0.84 -6.03 2.90
CA LEU A 632 -1.27 -4.64 2.77
C LEU A 632 -0.32 -3.82 1.89
N ASN A 633 0.98 -3.91 2.18
CA ASN A 633 2.05 -3.26 1.43
C ASN A 633 3.25 -4.24 1.37
N PHE A 634 3.27 -5.03 0.30
CA PHE A 634 4.31 -6.01 0.02
C PHE A 634 5.70 -5.40 0.05
N SER A 635 5.87 -4.26 -0.62
CA SER A 635 7.17 -3.62 -0.79
C SER A 635 7.76 -3.17 0.55
N LEU A 636 6.94 -2.56 1.41
CA LEU A 636 7.36 -2.17 2.76
C LEU A 636 7.74 -3.38 3.62
N SER A 637 6.96 -4.46 3.55
CA SER A 637 7.28 -5.71 4.27
C SER A 637 8.59 -6.33 3.80
N MET A 638 8.84 -6.37 2.48
CA MET A 638 10.08 -6.87 1.93
C MET A 638 11.30 -6.08 2.41
N PHE A 639 11.28 -4.74 2.28
CA PHE A 639 12.42 -3.92 2.72
C PHE A 639 12.65 -3.99 4.22
N LEU A 640 11.58 -3.97 5.03
CA LEU A 640 11.69 -4.10 6.49
C LEU A 640 12.22 -5.48 6.89
N GLY A 641 11.72 -6.53 6.24
CA GLY A 641 12.18 -7.91 6.45
C GLY A 641 13.65 -8.12 6.07
N LEU A 642 14.16 -7.41 5.07
CA LEU A 642 15.59 -7.44 4.72
C LEU A 642 16.44 -6.62 5.69
N ALA A 643 15.97 -5.42 6.07
CA ALA A 643 16.68 -4.54 7.01
C ALA A 643 16.83 -5.18 8.39
N CYS A 644 15.82 -5.94 8.84
CA CYS A 644 15.86 -6.63 10.13
C CYS A 644 16.61 -7.97 10.11
N ALA A 645 17.07 -8.47 8.95
CA ALA A 645 17.62 -9.82 8.81
C ALA A 645 18.82 -10.09 9.74
N PRO A 646 19.76 -9.15 9.94
CA PRO A 646 20.86 -9.34 10.88
C PRO A 646 20.40 -9.64 12.31
N LEU A 647 19.29 -9.06 12.76
CA LEU A 647 18.78 -9.21 14.14
C LEU A 647 18.39 -10.66 14.48
N ALA A 648 18.01 -11.44 13.47
CA ALA A 648 17.72 -12.86 13.65
C ALA A 648 18.97 -13.63 14.10
N PHE A 649 20.13 -13.33 13.53
CA PHE A 649 21.36 -14.12 13.68
C PHE A 649 22.36 -13.56 14.72
N VAL A 650 22.14 -12.37 15.27
CA VAL A 650 22.97 -11.84 16.36
C VAL A 650 22.70 -12.63 17.65
N ASP A 651 23.60 -13.55 18.01
CA ASP A 651 23.50 -14.35 19.23
C ASP A 651 24.43 -13.85 20.35
N ARG A 652 23.85 -13.68 21.53
CA ARG A 652 24.54 -13.59 22.83
C ARG A 652 24.13 -14.77 23.72
N SER A 653 24.14 -15.98 23.17
CA SER A 653 23.92 -17.16 23.99
C SER A 653 25.19 -17.43 24.82
N PRO A 654 25.07 -17.85 26.10
CA PRO A 654 26.22 -18.14 26.97
C PRO A 654 26.99 -19.41 26.58
N VAL A 655 26.70 -20.03 25.43
CA VAL A 655 27.38 -21.24 24.96
C VAL A 655 28.26 -20.86 23.76
N PRO A 656 29.60 -20.89 23.90
CA PRO A 656 30.48 -20.50 22.81
C PRO A 656 30.23 -21.35 21.58
N LEU A 657 30.31 -20.70 20.42
CA LEU A 657 30.26 -21.29 19.08
C LEU A 657 31.45 -22.23 18.76
N GLU A 658 32.33 -22.50 19.74
CA GLU A 658 33.53 -23.34 19.58
C GLU A 658 33.25 -24.83 19.32
N LEU A 659 31.99 -25.25 19.23
CA LEU A 659 31.62 -26.62 18.87
C LEU A 659 30.84 -26.72 17.55
N ALA A 660 30.71 -25.62 16.78
CA ALA A 660 30.12 -25.65 15.44
C ALA A 660 31.14 -25.80 14.30
N LEU A 661 32.44 -25.68 14.60
CA LEU A 661 33.55 -25.81 13.64
C LEU A 661 34.31 -27.14 13.74
N VAL A 662 33.86 -28.05 14.59
CA VAL A 662 34.41 -29.40 14.73
C VAL A 662 33.29 -30.42 14.56
N CYS A 663 32.79 -30.54 13.33
CA CYS A 663 32.15 -31.73 12.78
C CYS A 663 32.13 -31.61 11.26
#